data_AF-A0A8T9BJ43-F1
#
_entry.id   AF-A0A8T9BJ43-F1
#
_cell.length_a   1.000
_cell.length_b   1.000
_cell.length_c   1.000
_cell.angle_alpha   90.00
_cell.angle_beta   90.00
_cell.angle_gamma   90.00
#
_symmetry.space_group_name_H-M   'P 1'
#
loop_
_entity.id
_entity.type
_entity.pdbx_description
1 polymer ?
#
loop_
_entity_poly.entity_id
_entity_poly.type
_entity_poly.pdbx_seq_one_letter_code
_entity_poly.pdbx_strand_id
1 'polypeptide(L)'
;MSTFKRAPVTHAGGSNRNSIITSLKATSMIESKPVLPAEIISTILDYLPITDLMSFARTSKRMLEMVYEDSRWVQRLQVMGLWDAGEARKRFEEALKKKREMVRIRVEEDAKRAGIGVNGNSGARKTSTTLFDAGVEEERQRNSVDAAAKTLRTSVDGFERLSLSTPNPAAPTPRAPMLDPEALLNIFSGVRSIRGSARQEYGKIYAALAPFYYDLAKSRSHVDPVIFRVYRDPEQQAQMLAHLTVFARSDWAQGWRQREEKLVTMIGIFENAVLREFEQGFEAWDVDGKMHRYAHVLGVLNGGHAGIELFVQKHALFNDRLGNSMDCINQASSDNITLEPSRQFLEALSKKINEQADIIDRVFPPGEDVLHILLDKVAEDILMEYVTPLFDESHERSLPSYLKAVSGIFDQSMQFGLTLRPTKNSGKDFLENVKSVVARVFEPHVDLYLQEEHDYFKRLAETEVDTWDKKLSQQDATTESFFMANVNRQADKKDFLSSFKKVVMMPVNVLPSLPPFGIAKAAPANRSSLQPAPSPRLSGSPIPSRPQTPGLAPALTGISSFLPSEAPTDELAAKAALMASRLEGIRSLFSIEIALDLTHYAKTSIERAGLFVRLGGQTGEEAREQCLTIFVDLLQILGNRHVKVGFDKAVDHLSKYSPREVSEHQQGVAPLVTFLELVNVGDLISQMIDVFYEQQLAGPKLADRNDFLDPAVVAKKKFEQMLDERVAAGLNKGIDVLMDEVEYVCATTQAPTDYNPPPSPSGNYDIGPTKCAKQVVGIVESHTKMLTGSTDKTMLDVFNQEVGLRLFTALCKHLKRQRISTDGSIALISDMNLYFLYIRTLKNQELLEYFKALRELSQVYLIEAKHAKEMAEVIADGKRFGGVFRAEEVYEFAERRADWYTVKKDVERAMYGIGCGVM
;
A
#
# COMPACT_ATOMS: atom_id res chain seq x y z
N MET A 1 0.40 -0.08 -50.33
CA MET A 1 1.16 1.00 -50.99
C MET A 1 1.84 0.45 -52.23
N SER A 2 1.93 1.19 -53.33
CA SER A 2 2.56 0.73 -54.57
C SER A 2 3.86 1.47 -54.88
N THR A 3 4.90 0.77 -55.30
CA THR A 3 5.99 1.35 -56.12
C THR A 3 6.59 0.31 -57.07
N PHE A 4 6.24 0.40 -58.36
CA PHE A 4 7.05 -0.12 -59.46
C PHE A 4 7.76 1.06 -60.14
N LYS A 5 9.03 0.90 -60.52
CA LYS A 5 9.76 1.84 -61.41
C LYS A 5 10.07 1.15 -62.74
N ARG A 6 9.95 1.92 -63.83
CA ARG A 6 10.18 1.47 -65.22
C ARG A 6 11.66 1.25 -65.54
N ALA A 7 11.91 0.42 -66.55
CA ALA A 7 13.20 0.21 -67.21
C ALA A 7 13.66 1.45 -68.01
N PRO A 8 14.90 1.41 -68.54
CA PRO A 8 15.04 1.61 -69.98
C PRO A 8 15.91 0.57 -70.70
N VAL A 9 15.71 0.49 -72.02
CA VAL A 9 16.46 -0.33 -72.98
C VAL A 9 17.53 0.53 -73.66
N THR A 10 18.68 -0.05 -74.03
CA THR A 10 19.64 0.55 -74.99
C THR A 10 19.95 -0.43 -76.14
N HIS A 11 20.18 0.13 -77.33
CA HIS A 11 20.18 -0.57 -78.62
C HIS A 11 21.60 -0.71 -79.26
N ALA A 12 21.64 -1.51 -80.32
CA ALA A 12 22.66 -1.63 -81.38
C ALA A 12 23.89 -2.51 -81.07
N GLY A 13 24.38 -3.33 -82.02
CA GLY A 13 23.86 -3.63 -83.36
C GLY A 13 24.68 -4.73 -84.07
N GLY A 14 24.16 -5.28 -85.18
CA GLY A 14 24.86 -6.30 -85.97
C GLY A 14 23.92 -7.09 -86.90
N SER A 15 24.16 -7.02 -88.22
CA SER A 15 23.25 -7.56 -89.24
C SER A 15 23.49 -9.06 -89.54
N ASN A 16 22.42 -9.88 -89.55
CA ASN A 16 21.97 -10.52 -90.80
C ASN A 16 20.66 -11.34 -90.70
N ARG A 17 19.73 -11.02 -91.61
CA ARG A 17 18.97 -11.99 -92.44
C ARG A 17 18.06 -13.07 -91.80
N ASN A 18 17.64 -12.97 -90.54
CA ASN A 18 16.57 -13.81 -89.97
C ASN A 18 15.29 -13.05 -89.52
N SER A 19 15.31 -11.71 -89.49
CA SER A 19 14.26 -10.91 -88.81
C SER A 19 12.88 -10.95 -89.47
N ILE A 20 12.76 -11.08 -90.80
CA ILE A 20 11.47 -11.01 -91.51
C ILE A 20 10.57 -12.22 -91.16
N ILE A 21 11.15 -13.42 -91.01
CA ILE A 21 10.40 -14.61 -90.62
C ILE A 21 10.01 -14.55 -89.14
N THR A 22 10.82 -13.90 -88.29
CA THR A 22 10.46 -13.65 -86.87
C THR A 22 9.32 -12.64 -86.76
N SER A 23 9.32 -11.56 -87.56
CA SER A 23 8.22 -10.61 -87.65
C SER A 23 6.94 -11.26 -88.17
N LEU A 24 7.03 -12.15 -89.17
CA LEU A 24 5.87 -12.89 -89.70
C LEU A 24 5.33 -13.93 -88.72
N LYS A 25 6.19 -14.63 -87.95
CA LYS A 25 5.76 -15.48 -86.82
C LYS A 25 5.10 -14.68 -85.70
N ALA A 26 5.52 -13.44 -85.46
CA ALA A 26 4.87 -12.54 -84.49
C ALA A 26 3.48 -12.07 -84.95
N THR A 27 3.15 -12.15 -86.24
CA THR A 27 1.80 -11.88 -86.79
C THR A 27 0.94 -13.12 -87.03
N SER A 28 1.44 -14.34 -86.82
CA SER A 28 0.72 -15.58 -87.19
C SER A 28 0.16 -16.41 -86.02
N MET A 29 0.05 -15.85 -84.81
CA MET A 29 -0.57 -16.52 -83.65
C MET A 29 -1.32 -15.55 -82.73
N ILE A 30 -2.52 -15.13 -83.15
CA ILE A 30 -3.54 -14.58 -82.23
C ILE A 30 -4.89 -15.27 -82.49
N GLU A 31 -4.90 -16.59 -82.38
CA GLU A 31 -5.97 -17.29 -81.66
C GLU A 31 -5.39 -17.85 -80.37
N SER A 32 -4.90 -16.94 -79.51
CA SER A 32 -4.59 -17.29 -78.13
C SER A 32 -5.90 -17.64 -77.43
N LYS A 33 -6.25 -18.94 -77.41
CA LYS A 33 -7.21 -19.47 -76.42
C LYS A 33 -6.86 -18.86 -75.06
N PRO A 34 -7.84 -18.37 -74.28
CA PRO A 34 -7.56 -17.81 -72.96
C PRO A 34 -7.06 -18.91 -72.03
N VAL A 35 -5.75 -19.17 -72.05
CA VAL A 35 -5.08 -20.05 -71.11
C VAL A 35 -4.96 -19.27 -69.82
N LEU A 36 -5.82 -19.61 -68.86
CA LEU A 36 -5.74 -19.06 -67.50
C LEU A 36 -4.31 -19.27 -66.95
N PRO A 37 -3.68 -18.23 -66.37
CA PRO A 37 -2.40 -18.37 -65.69
C PRO A 37 -2.42 -19.52 -64.68
N ALA A 38 -1.31 -20.24 -64.55
CA ALA A 38 -1.22 -21.41 -63.67
C ALA A 38 -1.56 -21.08 -62.21
N GLU A 39 -1.22 -19.87 -61.75
CA GLU A 39 -1.57 -19.35 -60.43
C GLU A 39 -3.10 -19.21 -60.24
N ILE A 40 -3.80 -18.69 -61.25
CA ILE A 40 -5.26 -18.58 -61.23
C ILE A 40 -5.88 -19.99 -61.24
N ILE A 41 -5.36 -20.91 -62.05
CA ILE A 41 -5.80 -22.31 -62.04
C ILE A 41 -5.57 -22.94 -60.65
N SER A 42 -4.42 -22.73 -59.99
CA SER A 42 -4.20 -23.27 -58.64
C SER A 42 -5.18 -22.71 -57.61
N THR A 43 -5.50 -21.41 -57.65
CA THR A 43 -6.51 -20.84 -56.74
C THR A 43 -7.92 -21.36 -57.02
N ILE A 44 -8.30 -21.60 -58.28
CA ILE A 44 -9.60 -22.20 -58.63
C ILE A 44 -9.70 -23.64 -58.09
N LEU A 45 -8.62 -24.42 -58.13
CA LEU A 45 -8.58 -25.77 -57.59
C LEU A 45 -8.84 -25.82 -56.08
N ASP A 46 -8.45 -24.79 -55.33
CA ASP A 46 -8.68 -24.76 -53.89
C ASP A 46 -10.18 -24.73 -53.53
N TYR A 47 -11.02 -24.12 -54.39
CA TYR A 47 -12.48 -24.00 -54.22
C TYR A 47 -13.31 -25.08 -54.96
N LEU A 48 -12.66 -26.09 -55.56
CA LEU A 48 -13.39 -27.17 -56.25
C LEU A 48 -13.79 -28.32 -55.29
N PRO A 49 -14.95 -28.99 -55.53
CA PRO A 49 -15.28 -30.24 -54.87
C PRO A 49 -14.19 -31.30 -55.07
N ILE A 50 -14.01 -32.19 -54.10
CA ILE A 50 -12.95 -33.21 -54.13
C ILE A 50 -13.17 -34.23 -55.26
N THR A 51 -14.44 -34.51 -55.62
CA THR A 51 -14.80 -35.29 -56.83
C THR A 51 -14.28 -34.65 -58.11
N ASP A 52 -14.32 -33.33 -58.17
CA ASP A 52 -14.03 -32.54 -59.36
C ASP A 52 -12.53 -32.29 -59.47
N LEU A 53 -11.84 -32.13 -58.33
CA LEU A 53 -10.38 -32.19 -58.22
C LEU A 53 -9.80 -33.50 -58.76
N MET A 54 -10.34 -34.65 -58.33
CA MET A 54 -9.88 -35.95 -58.84
C MET A 54 -10.22 -36.14 -60.32
N SER A 55 -11.32 -35.56 -60.80
CA SER A 55 -11.68 -35.55 -62.23
C SER A 55 -10.74 -34.66 -63.05
N PHE A 56 -10.39 -33.48 -62.54
CA PHE A 56 -9.45 -32.54 -63.16
C PHE A 56 -8.04 -33.13 -63.25
N ALA A 57 -7.58 -33.84 -62.22
CA ALA A 57 -6.30 -34.56 -62.22
C ALA A 57 -6.19 -35.59 -63.36
N ARG A 58 -7.32 -36.17 -63.82
CA ARG A 58 -7.33 -37.15 -64.92
C ARG A 58 -7.20 -36.53 -66.31
N THR A 59 -7.27 -35.21 -66.45
CA THR A 59 -7.28 -34.54 -67.77
C THR A 59 -5.89 -34.41 -68.40
N SER A 60 -4.82 -34.26 -67.60
CA SER A 60 -3.45 -34.07 -68.08
C SER A 60 -2.43 -34.27 -66.95
N LYS A 61 -1.20 -34.69 -67.29
CA LYS A 61 -0.12 -34.89 -66.31
C LYS A 61 0.19 -33.64 -65.47
N ARG A 62 0.20 -32.46 -66.09
CA ARG A 62 0.41 -31.18 -65.37
C ARG A 62 -0.72 -30.86 -64.40
N MET A 63 -1.95 -31.20 -64.77
CA MET A 63 -3.13 -31.02 -63.91
C MET A 63 -3.14 -32.02 -62.76
N LEU A 64 -2.63 -33.25 -62.98
CA LEU A 64 -2.38 -34.22 -61.93
C LEU A 64 -1.33 -33.72 -60.93
N GLU A 65 -0.19 -33.21 -61.41
CA GLU A 65 0.86 -32.61 -60.57
C GLU A 65 0.30 -31.45 -59.73
N MET A 66 -0.48 -30.54 -60.33
CA MET A 66 -1.13 -29.44 -59.62
C MET A 66 -2.14 -29.90 -58.57
N VAL A 67 -2.93 -30.96 -58.80
CA VAL A 67 -3.90 -31.47 -57.81
C VAL A 67 -3.23 -32.27 -56.70
N TYR A 68 -2.14 -32.99 -57.01
CA TYR A 68 -1.45 -33.88 -56.06
C TYR A 68 -0.40 -33.13 -55.21
N GLU A 69 -0.25 -31.82 -55.39
CA GLU A 69 0.64 -30.99 -54.58
C GLU A 69 0.30 -31.10 -53.09
N ASP A 70 1.28 -31.55 -52.29
CA ASP A 70 1.12 -31.87 -50.86
C ASP A 70 0.66 -30.64 -50.04
N SER A 71 1.06 -29.44 -50.46
CA SER A 71 0.72 -28.14 -49.85
C SER A 71 -0.79 -27.92 -49.68
N ARG A 72 -1.61 -28.22 -50.70
CA ARG A 72 -3.08 -28.07 -50.65
C ARG A 72 -3.71 -29.00 -49.61
N TRP A 73 -3.21 -30.23 -49.52
CA TRP A 73 -3.73 -31.22 -48.57
C TRP A 73 -3.25 -30.92 -47.14
N VAL A 74 -2.04 -30.41 -46.98
CA VAL A 74 -1.53 -29.87 -45.70
C VAL A 74 -2.39 -28.70 -45.23
N GLN A 75 -2.72 -27.72 -46.08
CA GLN A 75 -3.60 -26.60 -45.71
C GLN A 75 -4.97 -27.08 -45.22
N ARG A 76 -5.58 -28.06 -45.89
CA ARG A 76 -6.87 -28.64 -45.47
C ARG A 76 -6.78 -29.36 -44.12
N LEU A 77 -5.69 -30.10 -43.84
CA LEU A 77 -5.45 -30.74 -42.54
C LEU A 77 -5.12 -29.72 -41.43
N GLN A 78 -4.39 -28.65 -41.75
CA GLN A 78 -4.09 -27.55 -40.82
C GLN A 78 -5.37 -26.85 -40.35
N VAL A 79 -6.32 -26.57 -41.25
CA VAL A 79 -7.60 -25.94 -40.92
C VAL A 79 -8.52 -26.87 -40.09
N MET A 80 -8.35 -28.19 -40.19
CA MET A 80 -8.96 -29.15 -39.25
C MET A 80 -8.26 -29.20 -37.87
N GLY A 81 -7.07 -28.61 -37.71
CA GLY A 81 -6.24 -28.78 -36.51
C GLY A 81 -5.48 -30.12 -36.42
N LEU A 82 -5.44 -30.89 -37.51
CA LEU A 82 -4.92 -32.27 -37.56
C LEU A 82 -3.50 -32.37 -38.15
N TRP A 83 -2.74 -31.27 -38.14
CA TRP A 83 -1.39 -31.22 -38.72
C TRP A 83 -0.43 -30.42 -37.85
N ASP A 84 0.53 -31.10 -37.23
CA ASP A 84 1.68 -30.44 -36.59
C ASP A 84 2.87 -30.34 -37.56
N ALA A 85 3.31 -29.11 -37.83
CA ALA A 85 4.48 -28.83 -38.64
C ALA A 85 5.80 -29.25 -37.97
N GLY A 86 5.87 -29.31 -36.64
CA GLY A 86 7.02 -29.80 -35.88
C GLY A 86 7.18 -31.30 -35.98
N GLU A 87 6.12 -32.06 -35.67
CA GLU A 87 6.04 -33.51 -35.84
C GLU A 87 6.32 -33.94 -37.29
N ALA A 88 5.72 -33.26 -38.28
CA ALA A 88 5.94 -33.55 -39.70
C ALA A 88 7.39 -33.35 -40.15
N ARG A 89 8.10 -32.34 -39.60
CA ARG A 89 9.53 -32.13 -39.87
C ARG A 89 10.38 -33.25 -39.30
N LYS A 90 10.19 -33.58 -38.01
CA LYS A 90 10.93 -34.67 -37.34
C LYS A 90 10.76 -36.00 -38.09
N ARG A 91 9.52 -36.39 -38.43
CA ARG A 91 9.28 -37.65 -39.18
C ARG A 91 9.79 -37.62 -40.61
N PHE A 92 9.78 -36.47 -41.28
CA PHE A 92 10.41 -36.32 -42.60
C PHE A 92 11.92 -36.50 -42.52
N GLU A 93 12.59 -35.92 -41.51
CA GLU A 93 14.03 -36.08 -41.28
C GLU A 93 14.39 -37.53 -40.92
N GLU A 94 13.60 -38.20 -40.08
CA GLU A 94 13.74 -39.63 -39.77
C GLU A 94 13.58 -40.51 -41.01
N ALA A 95 12.55 -40.26 -41.83
CA ALA A 95 12.35 -40.97 -43.09
C ALA A 95 13.50 -40.74 -44.09
N LEU A 96 14.02 -39.51 -44.17
CA LEU A 96 15.18 -39.17 -44.99
C LEU A 96 16.46 -39.86 -44.48
N LYS A 97 16.67 -39.91 -43.16
CA LYS A 97 17.77 -40.61 -42.50
C LYS A 97 17.71 -42.10 -42.80
N LYS A 98 16.55 -42.74 -42.60
CA LYS A 98 16.31 -44.16 -42.91
C LYS A 98 16.51 -44.48 -44.39
N LYS A 99 16.11 -43.57 -45.30
CA LYS A 99 16.36 -43.73 -46.75
C LYS A 99 17.84 -43.61 -47.10
N ARG A 100 18.58 -42.67 -46.49
CA ARG A 100 20.04 -42.54 -46.66
C ARG A 100 20.78 -43.76 -46.11
N GLU A 101 20.35 -44.29 -44.97
CA GLU A 101 20.89 -45.49 -44.34
C GLU A 101 20.64 -46.75 -45.19
N MET A 102 19.42 -46.92 -45.72
CA MET A 102 19.10 -48.01 -46.65
C MET A 102 19.91 -47.92 -47.96
N VAL A 103 20.13 -46.71 -48.49
CA VAL A 103 21.02 -46.50 -49.65
C VAL A 103 22.48 -46.81 -49.29
N ARG A 104 22.96 -46.42 -48.09
CA ARG A 104 24.30 -46.76 -47.61
C ARG A 104 24.49 -48.27 -47.51
N ILE A 105 23.56 -48.99 -46.86
CA ILE A 105 23.58 -50.46 -46.75
C ILE A 105 23.58 -51.10 -48.14
N ARG A 106 22.78 -50.59 -49.09
CA ARG A 106 22.75 -51.11 -50.46
C ARG A 106 24.06 -50.86 -51.23
N VAL A 107 24.66 -49.68 -51.09
CA VAL A 107 25.99 -49.38 -51.65
C VAL A 107 27.08 -50.23 -50.99
N GLU A 108 26.94 -50.57 -49.72
CA GLU A 108 27.87 -51.43 -48.97
C GLU A 108 27.71 -52.91 -49.34
N GLU A 109 26.49 -53.39 -49.65
CA GLU A 109 26.26 -54.70 -50.29
C GLU A 109 26.76 -54.74 -51.75
N ASP A 110 26.52 -53.69 -52.55
CA ASP A 110 26.98 -53.62 -53.94
C ASP A 110 28.52 -53.48 -54.03
N ALA A 111 29.16 -52.77 -53.09
CA ALA A 111 30.62 -52.71 -52.96
C ALA A 111 31.23 -54.07 -52.57
N LYS A 112 30.57 -54.83 -51.69
CA LYS A 112 30.96 -56.22 -51.37
C LYS A 112 30.82 -57.15 -52.58
N ARG A 113 29.86 -56.90 -53.48
CA ARG A 113 29.72 -57.65 -54.76
C ARG A 113 30.74 -57.24 -55.83
N ALA A 114 31.18 -56.00 -55.86
CA ALA A 114 32.12 -55.48 -56.88
C ALA A 114 33.59 -55.89 -56.64
N GLY A 115 33.92 -56.49 -55.49
CA GLY A 115 35.29 -56.83 -55.09
C GLY A 115 35.92 -58.07 -55.74
N ILE A 116 35.23 -58.78 -56.62
CA ILE A 116 35.74 -59.99 -57.29
C ILE A 116 35.54 -59.85 -58.81
N GLY A 117 36.62 -59.52 -59.53
CA GLY A 117 36.61 -59.42 -60.99
C GLY A 117 37.34 -60.58 -61.66
N VAL A 118 36.81 -61.01 -62.82
CA VAL A 118 37.51 -61.36 -64.10
C VAL A 118 36.70 -62.39 -64.92
N ASN A 119 36.38 -62.02 -66.16
CA ASN A 119 35.98 -62.82 -67.34
C ASN A 119 34.82 -63.84 -67.31
N GLY A 120 34.07 -63.87 -68.42
CA GLY A 120 33.75 -65.15 -69.09
C GLY A 120 32.27 -65.54 -69.21
N ASN A 121 31.62 -65.06 -70.27
CA ASN A 121 30.25 -65.35 -70.72
C ASN A 121 29.66 -66.76 -70.49
N SER A 122 28.35 -66.79 -70.15
CA SER A 122 27.34 -67.85 -70.33
C SER A 122 27.48 -69.22 -69.60
N GLY A 123 26.38 -69.63 -68.94
CA GLY A 123 26.18 -71.00 -68.44
C GLY A 123 25.81 -71.06 -66.95
N ALA A 124 24.66 -71.64 -66.61
CA ALA A 124 24.17 -71.67 -65.24
C ALA A 124 24.84 -72.77 -64.38
N ARG A 125 25.41 -72.42 -63.21
CA ARG A 125 25.17 -73.16 -61.97
C ARG A 125 25.61 -72.45 -60.68
N LYS A 126 24.86 -72.79 -59.63
CA LYS A 126 24.97 -72.50 -58.19
C LYS A 126 26.39 -72.49 -57.60
N THR A 127 26.64 -71.55 -56.70
CA THR A 127 27.54 -71.67 -55.53
C THR A 127 26.82 -71.04 -54.33
N SER A 128 26.29 -71.83 -53.39
CA SER A 128 27.02 -72.37 -52.22
C SER A 128 27.03 -71.40 -51.04
N THR A 129 25.88 -71.27 -50.36
CA THR A 129 25.78 -70.72 -49.00
C THR A 129 26.41 -71.69 -47.99
N THR A 130 27.24 -71.19 -47.07
CA THR A 130 27.83 -72.00 -46.00
C THR A 130 26.86 -72.23 -44.84
N LEU A 131 26.99 -73.39 -44.20
CA LEU A 131 25.96 -74.06 -43.38
C LEU A 131 25.42 -73.31 -42.13
N PHE A 132 25.93 -72.13 -41.80
CA PHE A 132 25.61 -71.40 -40.56
C PHE A 132 24.72 -70.14 -40.74
N ASP A 133 24.45 -69.71 -41.98
CA ASP A 133 23.70 -68.46 -42.25
C ASP A 133 22.22 -68.68 -42.65
N ALA A 134 21.81 -69.96 -42.78
CA ALA A 134 20.49 -70.33 -43.31
C ALA A 134 19.31 -69.81 -42.48
N GLY A 135 19.44 -69.77 -41.15
CA GLY A 135 18.37 -69.28 -40.26
C GLY A 135 18.13 -67.77 -40.38
N VAL A 136 19.20 -66.99 -40.53
CA VAL A 136 19.09 -65.52 -40.66
C VAL A 136 18.49 -65.15 -42.00
N GLU A 137 18.85 -65.83 -43.08
CA GLU A 137 18.29 -65.56 -44.40
C GLU A 137 16.85 -66.06 -44.55
N GLU A 138 16.43 -67.14 -43.88
CA GLU A 138 15.02 -67.58 -43.85
C GLU A 138 14.13 -66.61 -43.05
N GLU A 139 14.61 -66.07 -41.93
CA GLU A 139 13.90 -65.05 -41.16
C GLU A 139 13.87 -63.69 -41.89
N ARG A 140 14.94 -63.34 -42.62
CA ARG A 140 14.98 -62.17 -43.52
C ARG A 140 14.04 -62.34 -44.71
N GLN A 141 13.91 -63.55 -45.26
CA GLN A 141 12.94 -63.86 -46.31
C GLN A 141 11.50 -63.80 -45.79
N ARG A 142 11.16 -64.41 -44.65
CA ARG A 142 9.83 -64.27 -44.03
C ARG A 142 9.47 -62.81 -43.78
N ASN A 143 10.37 -62.03 -43.17
CA ASN A 143 10.16 -60.59 -42.97
C ASN A 143 10.03 -59.83 -44.29
N SER A 144 10.74 -60.24 -45.36
CA SER A 144 10.60 -59.63 -46.69
C SER A 144 9.28 -59.98 -47.39
N VAL A 145 8.74 -61.19 -47.15
CA VAL A 145 7.45 -61.65 -47.70
C VAL A 145 6.29 -61.00 -46.96
N ASP A 146 6.36 -60.86 -45.63
CA ASP A 146 5.39 -60.09 -44.84
C ASP A 146 5.47 -58.58 -45.12
N ALA A 147 6.68 -58.03 -45.34
CA ALA A 147 6.85 -56.66 -45.79
C ALA A 147 6.31 -56.46 -47.22
N ALA A 148 6.56 -57.39 -48.15
CA ALA A 148 6.01 -57.34 -49.50
C ALA A 148 4.48 -57.47 -49.49
N ALA A 149 3.91 -58.36 -48.67
CA ALA A 149 2.46 -58.49 -48.48
C ALA A 149 1.83 -57.23 -47.88
N LYS A 150 2.51 -56.56 -46.92
CA LYS A 150 2.09 -55.24 -46.43
C LYS A 150 2.24 -54.13 -47.47
N THR A 151 3.27 -54.16 -48.32
CA THR A 151 3.52 -53.14 -49.35
C THR A 151 2.54 -53.28 -50.52
N LEU A 152 2.17 -54.51 -50.92
CA LEU A 152 1.12 -54.77 -51.91
C LEU A 152 -0.29 -54.47 -51.38
N ARG A 153 -0.54 -54.58 -50.07
CA ARG A 153 -1.81 -54.15 -49.45
C ARG A 153 -1.93 -52.64 -49.23
N THR A 154 -0.83 -51.88 -49.27
CA THR A 154 -0.84 -50.42 -49.02
C THR A 154 -0.73 -49.56 -50.29
N SER A 155 -0.64 -50.18 -51.47
CA SER A 155 -0.72 -49.49 -52.78
C SER A 155 -2.09 -49.63 -53.45
N VAL A 156 -3.17 -49.80 -52.67
CA VAL A 156 -4.54 -49.77 -53.18
C VAL A 156 -5.01 -48.32 -53.30
N ASP A 157 -5.26 -47.90 -54.53
CA ASP A 157 -5.83 -46.59 -54.87
C ASP A 157 -7.25 -46.50 -54.28
N GLY A 158 -7.46 -45.63 -53.28
CA GLY A 158 -8.71 -45.51 -52.50
C GLY A 158 -9.93 -44.98 -53.27
N PHE A 159 -9.88 -44.99 -54.60
CA PHE A 159 -10.93 -44.66 -55.55
C PHE A 159 -10.77 -45.62 -56.75
N GLU A 160 -11.37 -46.80 -56.67
CA GLU A 160 -11.09 -47.92 -57.60
C GLU A 160 -11.39 -47.64 -59.08
N ARG A 161 -10.62 -48.31 -59.97
CA ARG A 161 -10.89 -48.36 -61.41
C ARG A 161 -11.85 -49.49 -61.77
N LEU A 162 -13.11 -49.14 -62.01
CA LEU A 162 -14.02 -50.00 -62.77
C LEU A 162 -13.54 -50.14 -64.23
N SER A 163 -13.31 -51.38 -64.66
CA SER A 163 -13.14 -51.71 -66.09
C SER A 163 -14.50 -51.77 -66.78
N LEU A 164 -14.58 -51.22 -67.99
CA LEU A 164 -15.78 -51.29 -68.83
C LEU A 164 -16.02 -52.74 -69.29
N SER A 165 -17.12 -53.33 -68.82
CA SER A 165 -17.72 -54.55 -69.35
C SER A 165 -19.22 -54.34 -69.48
N THR A 166 -19.81 -54.76 -70.60
CA THR A 166 -21.24 -54.56 -70.93
C THR A 166 -22.20 -55.19 -69.90
N PRO A 167 -23.39 -54.60 -69.68
CA PRO A 167 -24.27 -54.98 -68.58
C PRO A 167 -25.04 -56.29 -68.84
N ASN A 168 -25.19 -57.09 -67.79
CA ASN A 168 -26.13 -58.22 -67.73
C ASN A 168 -27.11 -58.00 -66.55
N PRO A 169 -28.43 -57.85 -66.77
CA PRO A 169 -29.34 -57.31 -65.76
C PRO A 169 -29.97 -58.41 -64.86
N ALA A 170 -29.19 -59.08 -64.02
CA ALA A 170 -29.72 -60.09 -63.08
C ALA A 170 -28.84 -60.40 -61.84
N ALA A 171 -28.44 -59.41 -61.04
CA ALA A 171 -28.01 -59.60 -59.64
C ALA A 171 -27.92 -58.25 -58.88
N PRO A 172 -28.33 -58.16 -57.60
CA PRO A 172 -28.08 -56.98 -56.77
C PRO A 172 -26.62 -56.97 -56.28
N THR A 173 -25.81 -56.01 -56.75
CA THR A 173 -24.44 -55.81 -56.27
C THR A 173 -24.42 -55.03 -54.95
N PRO A 174 -23.73 -55.50 -53.88
CA PRO A 174 -23.52 -54.72 -52.68
C PRO A 174 -22.55 -53.55 -52.95
N ARG A 175 -22.82 -52.39 -52.35
CA ARG A 175 -21.91 -51.23 -52.38
C ARG A 175 -20.78 -51.40 -51.35
N ALA A 176 -19.71 -50.61 -51.54
CA ALA A 176 -18.43 -50.60 -50.82
C ALA A 176 -18.46 -51.03 -49.34
N PRO A 177 -17.40 -51.71 -48.85
CA PRO A 177 -17.37 -52.26 -47.51
C PRO A 177 -17.52 -51.14 -46.47
N MET A 178 -18.56 -51.24 -45.64
CA MET A 178 -18.66 -50.47 -44.42
C MET A 178 -17.48 -50.86 -43.53
N LEU A 179 -16.57 -49.91 -43.29
CA LEU A 179 -15.62 -50.00 -42.18
C LEU A 179 -16.41 -50.09 -40.87
N ASP A 180 -15.82 -50.76 -39.88
CA ASP A 180 -16.45 -51.00 -38.58
C ASP A 180 -16.96 -49.68 -37.97
N PRO A 181 -18.22 -49.59 -37.48
CA PRO A 181 -18.78 -48.33 -36.98
C PRO A 181 -17.94 -47.68 -35.87
N GLU A 182 -17.23 -48.48 -35.07
CA GLU A 182 -16.31 -48.03 -34.02
C GLU A 182 -14.97 -47.51 -34.57
N ALA A 183 -14.50 -48.06 -35.70
CA ALA A 183 -13.30 -47.57 -36.37
C ALA A 183 -13.53 -46.18 -36.99
N LEU A 184 -14.77 -45.87 -37.37
CA LEU A 184 -15.20 -44.54 -37.84
C LEU A 184 -15.28 -43.49 -36.71
N LEU A 185 -15.36 -43.91 -35.44
CA LEU A 185 -15.26 -42.98 -34.30
C LEU A 185 -13.80 -42.67 -33.94
N ASN A 186 -12.86 -43.53 -34.33
CA ASN A 186 -11.43 -43.38 -34.00
C ASN A 186 -10.57 -42.85 -35.16
N ILE A 187 -11.17 -42.21 -36.18
CA ILE A 187 -10.46 -41.79 -37.41
C ILE A 187 -9.27 -40.86 -37.09
N PHE A 188 -9.49 -39.84 -36.25
CA PHE A 188 -8.48 -38.81 -36.01
C PHE A 188 -7.27 -39.29 -35.19
N SER A 189 -7.42 -40.29 -34.31
CA SER A 189 -6.28 -40.87 -33.58
C SER A 189 -5.34 -41.68 -34.49
N GLY A 190 -5.80 -42.07 -35.68
CA GLY A 190 -5.01 -42.72 -36.73
C GLY A 190 -4.26 -41.77 -37.66
N VAL A 191 -4.57 -40.46 -37.65
CA VAL A 191 -3.98 -39.46 -38.56
C VAL A 191 -2.54 -39.13 -38.14
N ARG A 192 -1.64 -39.00 -39.12
CA ARG A 192 -0.21 -38.71 -38.86
C ARG A 192 0.30 -37.58 -39.72
N SER A 193 0.94 -36.58 -39.10
CA SER A 193 1.60 -35.49 -39.81
C SER A 193 2.84 -36.01 -40.55
N ILE A 194 2.72 -36.30 -41.84
CA ILE A 194 3.81 -36.87 -42.67
C ILE A 194 3.89 -36.10 -44.00
N ARG A 195 5.01 -35.39 -44.21
CA ARG A 195 5.26 -34.59 -45.41
C ARG A 195 5.43 -35.47 -46.65
N GLY A 196 4.65 -35.19 -47.69
CA GLY A 196 4.59 -35.97 -48.93
C GLY A 196 3.50 -37.05 -48.97
N SER A 197 2.73 -37.23 -47.89
CA SER A 197 1.57 -38.13 -47.84
C SER A 197 0.31 -37.49 -47.27
N ALA A 198 0.25 -36.15 -47.16
CA ALA A 198 -0.91 -35.44 -46.60
C ALA A 198 -2.21 -35.77 -47.37
N ARG A 199 -2.12 -35.94 -48.71
CA ARG A 199 -3.23 -36.41 -49.56
C ARG A 199 -3.78 -37.78 -49.14
N GLN A 200 -2.91 -38.71 -48.71
CA GLN A 200 -3.32 -40.06 -48.32
C GLN A 200 -4.04 -40.06 -46.98
N GLU A 201 -3.52 -39.29 -46.00
CA GLU A 201 -4.16 -39.12 -44.69
C GLU A 201 -5.50 -38.39 -44.81
N TYR A 202 -5.57 -37.29 -45.55
CA TYR A 202 -6.83 -36.62 -45.87
C TYR A 202 -7.81 -37.55 -46.61
N GLY A 203 -7.31 -38.40 -47.51
CA GLY A 203 -8.12 -39.38 -48.24
C GLY A 203 -8.83 -40.39 -47.32
N LYS A 204 -8.19 -40.82 -46.23
CA LYS A 204 -8.82 -41.69 -45.21
C LYS A 204 -9.95 -40.95 -44.48
N ILE A 205 -9.70 -39.72 -44.04
CA ILE A 205 -10.69 -38.88 -43.36
C ILE A 205 -11.90 -38.64 -44.29
N TYR A 206 -11.64 -38.29 -45.54
CA TYR A 206 -12.69 -38.04 -46.54
C TYR A 206 -13.51 -39.30 -46.85
N ALA A 207 -12.88 -40.46 -47.05
CA ALA A 207 -13.58 -41.70 -47.31
C ALA A 207 -14.54 -42.10 -46.17
N ALA A 208 -14.18 -41.76 -44.93
CA ALA A 208 -14.92 -42.09 -43.73
C ALA A 208 -16.03 -41.07 -43.37
N LEU A 209 -15.74 -39.76 -43.42
CA LEU A 209 -16.67 -38.71 -42.96
C LEU A 209 -17.54 -38.09 -44.07
N ALA A 210 -17.05 -38.03 -45.32
CA ALA A 210 -17.78 -37.40 -46.42
C ALA A 210 -19.16 -38.03 -46.73
N PRO A 211 -19.36 -39.36 -46.62
CA PRO A 211 -20.68 -39.97 -46.82
C PRO A 211 -21.74 -39.39 -45.86
N PHE A 212 -21.41 -39.26 -44.58
CA PHE A 212 -22.31 -38.70 -43.56
C PHE A 212 -22.52 -37.21 -43.75
N TYR A 213 -21.45 -36.45 -44.07
CA TYR A 213 -21.54 -35.01 -44.32
C TYR A 213 -22.46 -34.66 -45.49
N TYR A 214 -22.31 -35.34 -46.63
CA TYR A 214 -23.15 -35.08 -47.81
C TYR A 214 -24.56 -35.67 -47.70
N ASP A 215 -24.78 -36.69 -46.87
CA ASP A 215 -26.11 -37.20 -46.54
C ASP A 215 -26.89 -36.19 -45.67
N LEU A 216 -26.27 -35.70 -44.59
CA LEU A 216 -26.85 -34.69 -43.71
C LEU A 216 -27.21 -33.42 -44.49
N ALA A 217 -26.35 -32.98 -45.42
CA ALA A 217 -26.64 -31.87 -46.33
C ALA A 217 -27.85 -32.11 -47.27
N LYS A 218 -28.15 -33.35 -47.63
CA LYS A 218 -29.28 -33.73 -48.52
C LYS A 218 -30.58 -34.02 -47.77
N SER A 219 -30.49 -34.35 -46.48
CA SER A 219 -31.63 -34.65 -45.63
C SER A 219 -32.66 -33.50 -45.61
N ARG A 220 -33.94 -33.88 -45.48
CA ARG A 220 -35.10 -32.96 -45.43
C ARG A 220 -35.76 -32.88 -44.05
N SER A 221 -35.38 -33.76 -43.13
CA SER A 221 -35.93 -33.89 -41.78
C SER A 221 -34.82 -34.30 -40.82
N HIS A 222 -34.97 -33.98 -39.53
CA HIS A 222 -33.99 -34.27 -38.47
C HIS A 222 -33.87 -35.77 -38.11
N VAL A 223 -34.85 -36.60 -38.49
CA VAL A 223 -34.85 -38.07 -38.24
C VAL A 223 -34.29 -38.88 -39.43
N ASP A 224 -34.08 -38.23 -40.58
CA ASP A 224 -33.67 -38.90 -41.82
C ASP A 224 -32.16 -39.21 -41.95
N PRO A 225 -31.21 -38.39 -41.42
CA PRO A 225 -29.77 -38.59 -41.60
C PRO A 225 -29.28 -39.97 -41.17
N VAL A 226 -28.39 -40.55 -41.98
CA VAL A 226 -27.80 -41.88 -41.76
C VAL A 226 -27.07 -42.00 -40.41
N ILE A 227 -26.53 -40.89 -39.87
CA ILE A 227 -25.86 -40.85 -38.55
C ILE A 227 -26.75 -41.38 -37.42
N PHE A 228 -28.04 -40.99 -37.38
CA PHE A 228 -29.01 -41.40 -36.35
C PHE A 228 -29.58 -42.81 -36.58
N ARG A 229 -29.26 -43.44 -37.73
CA ARG A 229 -29.62 -44.84 -38.04
C ARG A 229 -28.47 -45.80 -37.75
N VAL A 230 -27.23 -45.35 -37.95
CA VAL A 230 -26.00 -46.13 -37.73
C VAL A 230 -25.62 -46.14 -36.25
N TYR A 231 -25.64 -44.99 -35.59
CA TYR A 231 -25.32 -44.86 -34.17
C TYR A 231 -26.60 -44.71 -33.37
N ARG A 232 -26.79 -45.56 -32.34
CA ARG A 232 -27.94 -45.50 -31.42
C ARG A 232 -27.62 -44.80 -30.11
N ASP A 233 -26.38 -44.86 -29.66
CA ASP A 233 -25.96 -44.20 -28.42
C ASP A 233 -25.68 -42.70 -28.65
N PRO A 234 -26.17 -41.81 -27.77
CA PRO A 234 -26.04 -40.37 -27.94
C PRO A 234 -24.58 -39.90 -27.90
N GLU A 235 -23.72 -40.60 -27.16
CA GLU A 235 -22.28 -40.32 -27.10
C GLU A 235 -21.59 -40.55 -28.46
N GLN A 236 -21.93 -41.65 -29.13
CA GLN A 236 -21.41 -41.96 -30.47
C GLN A 236 -21.94 -40.98 -31.54
N GLN A 237 -23.21 -40.56 -31.40
CA GLN A 237 -23.80 -39.52 -32.23
C GLN A 237 -23.08 -38.17 -32.04
N ALA A 238 -22.82 -37.76 -30.78
CA ALA A 238 -22.08 -36.54 -30.47
C ALA A 238 -20.64 -36.57 -30.99
N GLN A 239 -19.90 -37.67 -30.79
CA GLN A 239 -18.55 -37.84 -31.35
C GLN A 239 -18.55 -37.69 -32.87
N MET A 240 -19.48 -38.35 -33.58
CA MET A 240 -19.55 -38.25 -35.03
C MET A 240 -19.99 -36.85 -35.50
N LEU A 241 -20.89 -36.16 -34.79
CA LEU A 241 -21.24 -34.77 -35.08
C LEU A 241 -20.05 -33.82 -34.87
N ALA A 242 -19.28 -33.99 -33.79
CA ALA A 242 -18.04 -33.24 -33.55
C ALA A 242 -16.97 -33.52 -34.62
N HIS A 243 -16.86 -34.77 -35.11
CA HIS A 243 -15.98 -35.08 -36.23
C HIS A 243 -16.44 -34.44 -37.55
N LEU A 244 -17.76 -34.30 -37.75
CA LEU A 244 -18.32 -33.60 -38.90
C LEU A 244 -18.10 -32.07 -38.84
N THR A 245 -18.10 -31.43 -37.67
CA THR A 245 -17.75 -30.00 -37.56
C THR A 245 -16.28 -29.76 -37.88
N VAL A 246 -15.38 -30.62 -37.38
CA VAL A 246 -13.95 -30.59 -37.73
C VAL A 246 -13.77 -30.77 -39.24
N PHE A 247 -14.47 -31.74 -39.84
CA PHE A 247 -14.40 -32.00 -41.28
C PHE A 247 -14.90 -30.83 -42.14
N ALA A 248 -16.02 -30.20 -41.72
CA ALA A 248 -16.66 -29.09 -42.43
C ALA A 248 -15.73 -27.90 -42.66
N ARG A 249 -14.81 -27.62 -41.72
CA ARG A 249 -13.79 -26.54 -41.86
C ARG A 249 -12.91 -26.68 -43.12
N SER A 250 -12.79 -27.90 -43.67
CA SER A 250 -12.02 -28.19 -44.88
C SER A 250 -12.82 -28.11 -46.19
N ASP A 251 -14.14 -27.87 -46.12
CA ASP A 251 -15.00 -27.75 -47.29
C ASP A 251 -15.06 -26.29 -47.77
N TRP A 252 -14.28 -26.01 -48.81
CA TRP A 252 -14.27 -24.70 -49.48
C TRP A 252 -15.05 -24.73 -50.80
N ALA A 253 -15.75 -25.84 -51.10
CA ALA A 253 -16.43 -26.03 -52.37
C ALA A 253 -17.76 -25.27 -52.44
N GLN A 254 -18.21 -24.92 -53.65
CA GLN A 254 -19.45 -24.16 -53.84
C GLN A 254 -20.63 -24.73 -53.04
N GLY A 255 -21.34 -23.86 -52.32
CA GLY A 255 -22.43 -24.23 -51.41
C GLY A 255 -22.01 -24.73 -50.01
N TRP A 256 -20.72 -24.65 -49.63
CA TRP A 256 -20.25 -25.04 -48.29
C TRP A 256 -21.07 -24.40 -47.16
N ARG A 257 -21.34 -23.09 -47.25
CA ARG A 257 -22.17 -22.36 -46.26
C ARG A 257 -23.52 -23.02 -46.01
N GLN A 258 -24.20 -23.49 -47.06
CA GLN A 258 -25.51 -24.14 -46.93
C GLN A 258 -25.42 -25.55 -46.31
N ARG A 259 -24.27 -26.22 -46.47
CA ARG A 259 -23.99 -27.54 -45.85
C ARG A 259 -23.62 -27.37 -44.38
N GLU A 260 -22.80 -26.37 -44.06
CA GLU A 260 -22.41 -26.00 -42.71
C GLU A 260 -23.59 -25.46 -41.90
N GLU A 261 -24.40 -24.55 -42.45
CA GLU A 261 -25.62 -24.03 -41.82
C GLU A 261 -26.59 -25.17 -41.47
N LYS A 262 -26.77 -26.15 -42.37
CA LYS A 262 -27.52 -27.37 -42.08
C LYS A 262 -26.89 -28.22 -40.97
N LEU A 263 -25.56 -28.38 -40.97
CA LEU A 263 -24.85 -29.11 -39.92
C LEU A 263 -25.04 -28.44 -38.56
N VAL A 264 -24.83 -27.13 -38.47
CA VAL A 264 -25.05 -26.32 -37.26
C VAL A 264 -26.51 -26.40 -36.80
N THR A 265 -27.47 -26.33 -37.73
CA THR A 265 -28.90 -26.49 -37.41
C THR A 265 -29.21 -27.88 -36.82
N MET A 266 -28.66 -28.94 -37.41
CA MET A 266 -28.85 -30.31 -36.89
C MET A 266 -28.16 -30.53 -35.55
N ILE A 267 -26.98 -29.94 -35.34
CA ILE A 267 -26.28 -29.94 -34.06
C ILE A 267 -27.11 -29.21 -33.01
N GLY A 268 -27.64 -28.02 -33.30
CA GLY A 268 -28.51 -27.28 -32.39
C GLY A 268 -29.79 -28.05 -32.05
N ILE A 269 -30.41 -28.76 -32.99
CA ILE A 269 -31.58 -29.62 -32.70
C ILE A 269 -31.20 -30.78 -31.77
N PHE A 270 -30.06 -31.43 -32.02
CA PHE A 270 -29.55 -32.52 -31.17
C PHE A 270 -29.16 -32.02 -29.77
N GLU A 271 -28.45 -30.90 -29.69
CA GLU A 271 -28.04 -30.23 -28.45
C GLU A 271 -29.27 -29.86 -27.60
N ASN A 272 -30.30 -29.24 -28.18
CA ASN A 272 -31.56 -28.95 -27.48
C ASN A 272 -32.28 -30.23 -26.98
N ALA A 273 -32.22 -31.33 -27.75
CA ALA A 273 -32.80 -32.60 -27.31
C ALA A 273 -32.01 -33.22 -26.13
N VAL A 274 -30.68 -33.17 -26.16
CA VAL A 274 -29.80 -33.64 -25.09
C VAL A 274 -29.91 -32.76 -23.85
N LEU A 275 -29.96 -31.43 -24.00
CA LEU A 275 -30.19 -30.47 -22.92
C LEU A 275 -31.52 -30.73 -22.21
N ARG A 276 -32.58 -31.04 -22.94
CA ARG A 276 -33.89 -31.38 -22.35
C ARG A 276 -33.89 -32.72 -21.59
N GLU A 277 -33.06 -33.68 -21.97
CA GLU A 277 -32.87 -34.91 -21.21
C GLU A 277 -31.96 -34.72 -19.99
N PHE A 278 -30.96 -33.84 -20.08
CA PHE A 278 -30.15 -33.38 -18.95
C PHE A 278 -31.01 -32.61 -17.92
N GLU A 279 -31.87 -31.70 -18.39
CA GLU A 279 -32.84 -30.94 -17.60
C GLU A 279 -33.82 -31.85 -16.86
N GLN A 280 -34.39 -32.87 -17.54
CA GLN A 280 -35.20 -33.90 -16.87
C GLN A 280 -34.41 -34.69 -15.82
N GLY A 281 -33.13 -34.96 -16.07
CA GLY A 281 -32.24 -35.59 -15.09
C GLY A 281 -32.01 -34.69 -13.86
N PHE A 282 -31.83 -33.39 -14.09
CA PHE A 282 -31.68 -32.37 -13.05
C PHE A 282 -32.95 -32.18 -12.22
N GLU A 283 -34.12 -32.06 -12.85
CA GLU A 283 -35.42 -32.00 -12.16
C GLU A 283 -35.72 -33.26 -11.33
N ALA A 284 -35.26 -34.43 -11.79
CA ALA A 284 -35.36 -35.70 -11.07
C ALA A 284 -34.24 -35.95 -10.05
N TRP A 285 -33.23 -35.08 -9.97
CA TRP A 285 -32.00 -35.24 -9.17
C TRP A 285 -31.23 -36.56 -9.46
N ASP A 286 -31.27 -37.04 -10.70
CA ASP A 286 -30.53 -38.22 -11.17
C ASP A 286 -29.09 -37.86 -11.59
N VAL A 287 -28.25 -37.65 -10.57
CA VAL A 287 -26.84 -37.23 -10.68
C VAL A 287 -25.99 -38.24 -11.47
N ASP A 288 -25.98 -39.50 -11.04
CA ASP A 288 -25.08 -40.55 -11.57
C ASP A 288 -25.62 -41.18 -12.88
N GLY A 289 -26.92 -41.06 -13.16
CA GLY A 289 -27.57 -41.58 -14.36
C GLY A 289 -27.65 -40.56 -15.50
N LYS A 290 -28.81 -39.92 -15.66
CA LYS A 290 -29.09 -38.99 -16.76
C LYS A 290 -28.16 -37.78 -16.77
N MET A 291 -27.93 -37.13 -15.63
CA MET A 291 -27.12 -35.90 -15.60
C MET A 291 -25.68 -36.18 -16.07
N HIS A 292 -24.98 -37.13 -15.44
CA HIS A 292 -23.62 -37.52 -15.85
C HIS A 292 -23.54 -37.90 -17.34
N ARG A 293 -24.43 -38.79 -17.80
CA ARG A 293 -24.39 -39.26 -19.19
C ARG A 293 -24.58 -38.13 -20.20
N TYR A 294 -25.59 -37.27 -20.01
CA TYR A 294 -25.87 -36.21 -20.96
C TYR A 294 -24.92 -35.01 -20.83
N ALA A 295 -24.36 -34.73 -19.65
CA ALA A 295 -23.24 -33.79 -19.50
C ALA A 295 -21.99 -34.24 -20.27
N HIS A 296 -21.66 -35.54 -20.22
CA HIS A 296 -20.57 -36.11 -21.02
C HIS A 296 -20.84 -35.99 -22.53
N VAL A 297 -22.07 -36.27 -22.99
CA VAL A 297 -22.50 -36.08 -24.39
C VAL A 297 -22.32 -34.62 -24.84
N LEU A 298 -22.75 -33.63 -24.04
CA LEU A 298 -22.62 -32.20 -24.35
C LEU A 298 -21.15 -31.74 -24.33
N GLY A 299 -20.36 -32.25 -23.38
CA GLY A 299 -18.91 -32.01 -23.31
C GLY A 299 -18.18 -32.45 -24.58
N VAL A 300 -18.50 -33.65 -25.08
CA VAL A 300 -17.94 -34.20 -26.32
C VAL A 300 -18.40 -33.44 -27.57
N LEU A 301 -19.61 -32.88 -27.57
CA LEU A 301 -20.17 -32.16 -28.71
C LEU A 301 -19.58 -30.74 -28.87
N ASN A 302 -19.75 -29.90 -27.85
CA ASN A 302 -19.51 -28.45 -27.88
C ASN A 302 -18.76 -27.92 -26.63
N GLY A 303 -18.12 -28.81 -25.85
CA GLY A 303 -17.45 -28.44 -24.59
C GLY A 303 -18.38 -28.28 -23.39
N GLY A 304 -19.69 -28.53 -23.54
CA GLY A 304 -20.63 -28.60 -22.42
C GLY A 304 -21.26 -27.28 -21.96
N HIS A 305 -20.79 -26.13 -22.45
CA HIS A 305 -21.20 -24.78 -22.02
C HIS A 305 -22.71 -24.61 -21.77
N ALA A 306 -23.58 -25.02 -22.71
CA ALA A 306 -25.03 -24.86 -22.56
C ALA A 306 -25.64 -25.71 -21.41
N GLY A 307 -25.04 -26.87 -21.10
CA GLY A 307 -25.45 -27.70 -19.96
C GLY A 307 -24.93 -27.15 -18.63
N ILE A 308 -23.73 -26.56 -18.65
CA ILE A 308 -23.13 -25.84 -17.52
C ILE A 308 -23.97 -24.60 -17.19
N GLU A 309 -24.31 -23.79 -18.19
CA GLU A 309 -25.15 -22.61 -18.06
C GLU A 309 -26.55 -22.97 -17.52
N LEU A 310 -27.20 -24.01 -18.05
CA LEU A 310 -28.49 -24.48 -17.54
C LEU A 310 -28.41 -24.94 -16.07
N PHE A 311 -27.37 -25.70 -15.71
CA PHE A 311 -27.12 -26.15 -14.33
C PHE A 311 -26.95 -24.96 -13.37
N VAL A 312 -26.16 -23.95 -13.76
CA VAL A 312 -25.92 -22.74 -12.97
C VAL A 312 -27.15 -21.81 -12.96
N GLN A 313 -27.93 -21.73 -14.03
CA GLN A 313 -29.13 -20.89 -14.09
C GLN A 313 -30.29 -21.44 -13.26
N LYS A 314 -30.55 -22.75 -13.33
CA LYS A 314 -31.66 -23.40 -12.60
C LYS A 314 -31.26 -23.91 -11.21
N HIS A 315 -30.05 -23.61 -10.74
CA HIS A 315 -29.55 -24.18 -9.49
C HIS A 315 -30.43 -23.81 -8.28
N ALA A 316 -30.87 -24.81 -7.52
CA ALA A 316 -31.80 -24.62 -6.39
C ALA A 316 -31.26 -23.68 -5.30
N LEU A 317 -29.94 -23.55 -5.20
CA LEU A 317 -29.22 -22.68 -4.26
C LEU A 317 -29.63 -21.20 -4.38
N PHE A 318 -29.98 -20.71 -5.58
CA PHE A 318 -30.45 -19.33 -5.79
C PHE A 318 -31.90 -19.08 -5.36
N ASN A 319 -32.70 -20.13 -5.14
CA ASN A 319 -34.09 -20.01 -4.65
C ASN A 319 -34.18 -20.15 -3.12
N ASP A 320 -33.13 -20.66 -2.47
CA ASP A 320 -33.09 -20.87 -1.03
C ASP A 320 -32.69 -19.58 -0.30
N ARG A 321 -33.60 -19.04 0.52
CA ARG A 321 -33.28 -17.94 1.44
C ARG A 321 -32.40 -18.42 2.58
N LEU A 322 -31.08 -18.33 2.36
CA LEU A 322 -30.02 -18.76 3.28
C LEU A 322 -29.92 -17.91 4.56
N GLY A 323 -30.36 -16.65 4.53
CA GLY A 323 -30.33 -15.74 5.67
C GLY A 323 -30.96 -14.38 5.30
N ASN A 324 -31.16 -13.52 6.29
CA ASN A 324 -31.61 -12.14 6.09
C ASN A 324 -30.50 -11.18 6.57
N SER A 325 -30.04 -10.27 5.71
CA SER A 325 -28.96 -9.34 6.04
C SER A 325 -29.32 -8.41 7.20
N MET A 326 -30.60 -8.05 7.31
CA MET A 326 -31.11 -7.15 8.35
C MET A 326 -31.00 -7.71 9.78
N ASP A 327 -30.81 -9.03 9.93
CA ASP A 327 -30.67 -9.67 11.24
C ASP A 327 -29.41 -9.19 11.97
N CYS A 328 -28.34 -8.82 11.24
CA CYS A 328 -27.11 -8.27 11.82
C CYS A 328 -27.32 -6.92 12.52
N ILE A 329 -28.28 -6.12 12.03
CA ILE A 329 -28.64 -4.81 12.60
C ILE A 329 -29.72 -4.98 13.68
N ASN A 330 -30.77 -5.76 13.40
CA ASN A 330 -31.95 -5.85 14.27
C ASN A 330 -31.69 -6.59 15.59
N GLN A 331 -30.64 -7.43 15.67
CA GLN A 331 -30.25 -8.15 16.89
C GLN A 331 -29.26 -7.36 17.76
N ALA A 332 -28.77 -6.21 17.29
CA ALA A 332 -27.75 -5.41 17.95
C ALA A 332 -28.34 -4.22 18.75
N SER A 333 -27.51 -3.60 19.59
CA SER A 333 -27.84 -2.31 20.19
C SER A 333 -27.69 -1.19 19.15
N SER A 334 -28.38 -0.05 19.35
CA SER A 334 -28.59 1.00 18.33
C SER A 334 -27.35 1.65 17.70
N ASP A 335 -26.13 1.33 18.16
CA ASP A 335 -24.87 1.86 17.64
C ASP A 335 -23.78 0.77 17.52
N ASN A 336 -24.20 -0.49 17.40
CA ASN A 336 -23.33 -1.63 17.14
C ASN A 336 -23.99 -2.57 16.11
N ILE A 337 -23.17 -3.46 15.54
CA ILE A 337 -23.61 -4.55 14.67
C ILE A 337 -23.20 -5.90 15.26
N THR A 338 -24.05 -6.92 15.15
CA THR A 338 -23.70 -8.30 15.45
C THR A 338 -23.34 -9.04 14.16
N LEU A 339 -22.09 -9.49 14.04
CA LEU A 339 -21.56 -10.20 12.86
C LEU A 339 -21.75 -11.73 12.93
N GLU A 340 -22.55 -12.23 13.86
CA GLU A 340 -22.81 -13.67 14.02
C GLU A 340 -23.84 -14.20 12.99
N PRO A 341 -24.93 -13.48 12.64
CA PRO A 341 -25.85 -13.93 11.58
C PRO A 341 -25.16 -14.01 10.20
N SER A 342 -24.28 -13.07 9.85
CA SER A 342 -23.49 -13.11 8.62
C SER A 342 -22.52 -14.29 8.60
N ARG A 343 -21.88 -14.60 9.74
CA ARG A 343 -21.02 -15.79 9.89
C ARG A 343 -21.81 -17.09 9.65
N GLN A 344 -23.02 -17.21 10.21
CA GLN A 344 -23.88 -18.39 10.05
C GLN A 344 -24.39 -18.54 8.61
N PHE A 345 -24.76 -17.43 7.96
CA PHE A 345 -25.12 -17.39 6.54
C PHE A 345 -23.96 -17.88 5.64
N LEU A 346 -22.75 -17.35 5.82
CA LEU A 346 -21.56 -17.77 5.07
C LEU A 346 -21.16 -19.23 5.38
N GLU A 347 -21.31 -19.69 6.63
CA GLU A 347 -21.06 -21.09 7.00
C GLU A 347 -22.08 -22.04 6.31
N ALA A 348 -23.36 -21.68 6.24
CA ALA A 348 -24.38 -22.42 5.53
C ALA A 348 -24.15 -22.44 4.01
N LEU A 349 -23.76 -21.30 3.43
CA LEU A 349 -23.41 -21.18 2.01
C LEU A 349 -22.18 -22.06 1.67
N SER A 350 -21.13 -22.03 2.50
CA SER A 350 -19.93 -22.85 2.28
C SER A 350 -20.21 -24.35 2.26
N LYS A 351 -21.15 -24.83 3.10
CA LYS A 351 -21.57 -26.23 3.14
C LYS A 351 -22.27 -26.62 1.83
N LYS A 352 -23.25 -25.83 1.38
CA LYS A 352 -23.95 -26.10 0.11
C LYS A 352 -23.01 -26.06 -1.10
N ILE A 353 -22.07 -25.12 -1.17
CA ILE A 353 -21.11 -25.04 -2.28
C ILE A 353 -20.16 -26.24 -2.28
N ASN A 354 -19.66 -26.66 -1.11
CA ASN A 354 -18.82 -27.85 -1.00
C ASN A 354 -19.58 -29.15 -1.38
N GLU A 355 -20.87 -29.25 -1.04
CA GLU A 355 -21.74 -30.33 -1.52
C GLU A 355 -21.92 -30.28 -3.05
N GLN A 356 -22.01 -29.09 -3.66
CA GLN A 356 -22.07 -28.96 -5.12
C GLN A 356 -20.73 -29.28 -5.81
N ALA A 357 -19.59 -28.95 -5.21
CA ALA A 357 -18.28 -29.34 -5.74
C ALA A 357 -18.18 -30.86 -5.90
N ASP A 358 -18.64 -31.62 -4.89
CA ASP A 358 -18.70 -33.09 -4.92
C ASP A 358 -19.68 -33.64 -5.99
N ILE A 359 -20.70 -32.87 -6.41
CA ILE A 359 -21.66 -33.23 -7.46
C ILE A 359 -21.10 -32.88 -8.85
N ILE A 360 -20.51 -31.70 -9.01
CA ILE A 360 -19.83 -31.25 -10.24
C ILE A 360 -18.76 -32.28 -10.65
N ASP A 361 -17.96 -32.74 -9.68
CA ASP A 361 -16.92 -33.77 -9.84
C ASP A 361 -17.42 -35.16 -10.25
N ARG A 362 -18.74 -35.41 -10.20
CA ARG A 362 -19.38 -36.63 -10.68
C ARG A 362 -20.06 -36.41 -12.02
N VAL A 363 -20.74 -35.28 -12.21
CA VAL A 363 -21.57 -35.02 -13.39
C VAL A 363 -20.72 -34.61 -14.60
N PHE A 364 -19.79 -33.67 -14.44
CA PHE A 364 -19.14 -33.03 -15.59
C PHE A 364 -17.81 -33.72 -15.97
N PRO A 365 -17.50 -33.81 -17.29
CA PRO A 365 -16.23 -34.35 -17.77
C PRO A 365 -15.04 -33.41 -17.47
N PRO A 366 -13.79 -33.89 -17.58
CA PRO A 366 -12.61 -33.04 -17.48
C PRO A 366 -12.59 -32.01 -18.62
N GLY A 367 -12.58 -30.73 -18.27
CA GLY A 367 -12.81 -29.62 -19.20
C GLY A 367 -12.83 -28.27 -18.48
N GLU A 368 -13.89 -27.50 -18.65
CA GLU A 368 -14.09 -26.17 -18.05
C GLU A 368 -14.30 -26.24 -16.53
N ASP A 369 -13.95 -25.16 -15.80
CA ASP A 369 -14.15 -25.07 -14.34
C ASP A 369 -15.57 -24.57 -14.02
N VAL A 370 -16.50 -25.52 -13.97
CA VAL A 370 -17.91 -25.30 -13.62
C VAL A 370 -18.07 -24.68 -12.24
N LEU A 371 -17.18 -24.98 -11.28
CA LEU A 371 -17.27 -24.40 -9.94
C LEU A 371 -16.94 -22.91 -9.97
N HIS A 372 -15.98 -22.48 -10.80
CA HIS A 372 -15.67 -21.05 -10.96
C HIS A 372 -16.87 -20.26 -11.49
N ILE A 373 -17.55 -20.76 -12.54
CA ILE A 373 -18.74 -20.13 -13.13
C ILE A 373 -19.91 -20.08 -12.12
N LEU A 374 -20.08 -21.15 -11.32
CA LEU A 374 -21.06 -21.17 -10.23
C LEU A 374 -20.72 -20.13 -9.14
N LEU A 375 -19.44 -19.98 -8.79
CA LEU A 375 -18.97 -19.02 -7.78
C LEU A 375 -19.13 -17.57 -8.24
N ASP A 376 -18.84 -17.25 -9.51
CA ASP A 376 -19.12 -15.94 -10.09
C ASP A 376 -20.60 -15.56 -9.91
N LYS A 377 -21.50 -16.49 -10.24
CA LYS A 377 -22.94 -16.25 -10.09
C LYS A 377 -23.39 -16.18 -8.63
N VAL A 378 -22.81 -16.98 -7.72
CA VAL A 378 -23.07 -16.86 -6.27
C VAL A 378 -22.60 -15.51 -5.72
N ALA A 379 -21.50 -14.96 -6.24
CA ALA A 379 -21.02 -13.65 -5.85
C ALA A 379 -22.01 -12.54 -6.26
N GLU A 380 -22.53 -12.60 -7.48
CA GLU A 380 -23.46 -11.61 -8.04
C GLU A 380 -24.89 -11.75 -7.47
N ASP A 381 -25.48 -12.94 -7.47
CA ASP A 381 -26.89 -13.12 -7.10
C ASP A 381 -27.12 -13.32 -5.59
N ILE A 382 -26.10 -13.70 -4.80
CA ILE A 382 -26.28 -14.05 -3.38
C ILE A 382 -25.42 -13.19 -2.45
N LEU A 383 -24.13 -13.03 -2.73
CA LEU A 383 -23.28 -12.20 -1.88
C LEU A 383 -23.61 -10.71 -2.07
N MET A 384 -23.77 -10.22 -3.29
CA MET A 384 -24.17 -8.82 -3.52
C MET A 384 -25.57 -8.52 -2.96
N GLU A 385 -26.57 -9.39 -3.18
CA GLU A 385 -27.92 -9.22 -2.60
C GLU A 385 -27.89 -9.22 -1.05
N TYR A 386 -26.99 -9.99 -0.43
CA TYR A 386 -26.84 -9.95 1.02
C TYR A 386 -26.13 -8.68 1.50
N VAL A 387 -25.04 -8.29 0.84
CA VAL A 387 -24.09 -7.27 1.30
C VAL A 387 -24.60 -5.85 1.05
N THR A 388 -25.07 -5.52 -0.16
CA THR A 388 -25.46 -4.14 -0.52
C THR A 388 -26.54 -3.57 0.42
N PRO A 389 -27.68 -4.24 0.68
CA PRO A 389 -28.72 -3.68 1.55
C PRO A 389 -28.27 -3.52 3.01
N LEU A 390 -27.34 -4.37 3.47
CA LEU A 390 -26.77 -4.30 4.81
C LEU A 390 -25.82 -3.10 4.96
N PHE A 391 -25.06 -2.79 3.91
CA PHE A 391 -24.21 -1.61 3.86
C PHE A 391 -25.03 -0.32 3.79
N ASP A 392 -26.04 -0.26 2.92
CA ASP A 392 -26.92 0.92 2.80
C ASP A 392 -27.66 1.22 4.12
N GLU A 393 -28.33 0.23 4.70
CA GLU A 393 -29.10 0.40 5.95
C GLU A 393 -28.19 0.69 7.17
N SER A 394 -26.98 0.12 7.22
CA SER A 394 -26.03 0.44 8.31
C SER A 394 -25.45 1.84 8.17
N HIS A 395 -25.19 2.30 6.95
CA HIS A 395 -24.72 3.66 6.66
C HIS A 395 -25.78 4.71 7.04
N GLU A 396 -27.06 4.50 6.71
CA GLU A 396 -28.14 5.42 7.09
C GLU A 396 -28.38 5.49 8.60
N ARG A 397 -28.16 4.39 9.34
CA ARG A 397 -28.43 4.32 10.80
C ARG A 397 -27.28 4.79 11.68
N SER A 398 -26.06 4.32 11.44
CA SER A 398 -24.93 4.50 12.35
C SER A 398 -23.61 4.25 11.62
N LEU A 399 -22.85 5.34 11.40
CA LEU A 399 -21.54 5.25 10.76
C LEU A 399 -20.56 4.30 11.50
N PRO A 400 -20.47 4.28 12.85
CA PRO A 400 -19.67 3.27 13.56
C PRO A 400 -20.11 1.82 13.31
N SER A 401 -21.40 1.59 13.04
CA SER A 401 -21.93 0.27 12.70
C SER A 401 -21.60 -0.11 11.26
N TYR A 402 -21.74 0.82 10.31
CA TYR A 402 -21.31 0.66 8.91
C TYR A 402 -19.83 0.29 8.80
N LEU A 403 -18.94 1.05 9.46
CA LEU A 403 -17.50 0.79 9.39
C LEU A 403 -17.13 -0.62 9.91
N LYS A 404 -17.77 -1.06 11.01
CA LYS A 404 -17.62 -2.43 11.54
C LYS A 404 -18.23 -3.49 10.61
N ALA A 405 -19.35 -3.19 9.97
CA ALA A 405 -20.06 -4.08 9.05
C ALA A 405 -19.19 -4.39 7.82
N VAL A 406 -18.69 -3.34 7.15
CA VAL A 406 -17.90 -3.46 5.92
C VAL A 406 -16.61 -4.23 6.18
N SER A 407 -15.81 -3.83 7.18
CA SER A 407 -14.57 -4.51 7.52
C SER A 407 -14.79 -5.95 8.00
N GLY A 408 -15.85 -6.17 8.79
CA GLY A 408 -16.13 -7.46 9.42
C GLY A 408 -16.68 -8.50 8.45
N ILE A 409 -17.60 -8.11 7.56
CA ILE A 409 -18.17 -9.00 6.56
C ILE A 409 -17.12 -9.31 5.48
N PHE A 410 -16.27 -8.36 5.12
CA PHE A 410 -15.15 -8.61 4.21
C PHE A 410 -14.19 -9.70 4.72
N ASP A 411 -13.72 -9.61 5.98
CA ASP A 411 -12.84 -10.66 6.53
C ASP A 411 -13.59 -12.01 6.68
N GLN A 412 -14.87 -12.01 7.05
CA GLN A 412 -15.68 -13.24 7.06
C GLN A 412 -15.85 -13.86 5.66
N SER A 413 -16.06 -13.05 4.62
CA SER A 413 -16.15 -13.52 3.23
C SER A 413 -14.80 -14.04 2.71
N MET A 414 -13.69 -13.44 3.13
CA MET A 414 -12.34 -13.97 2.85
C MET A 414 -12.06 -15.29 3.59
N GLN A 415 -12.53 -15.43 4.84
CA GLN A 415 -12.49 -16.70 5.57
C GLN A 415 -13.38 -17.77 4.90
N PHE A 416 -14.57 -17.40 4.42
CA PHE A 416 -15.44 -18.25 3.62
C PHE A 416 -14.72 -18.79 2.36
N GLY A 417 -14.01 -17.92 1.63
CA GLY A 417 -13.22 -18.36 0.46
C GLY A 417 -12.16 -19.42 0.79
N LEU A 418 -11.60 -19.39 2.00
CA LEU A 418 -10.62 -20.38 2.48
C LEU A 418 -11.26 -21.72 2.90
N THR A 419 -12.58 -21.81 3.10
CA THR A 419 -13.28 -23.07 3.45
C THR A 419 -13.80 -23.85 2.23
N LEU A 420 -13.70 -23.27 1.02
CA LEU A 420 -14.12 -23.91 -0.22
C LEU A 420 -13.11 -24.95 -0.71
N ARG A 421 -13.60 -26.08 -1.19
CA ARG A 421 -12.80 -27.18 -1.76
C ARG A 421 -12.68 -27.04 -3.28
N PRO A 422 -11.49 -27.22 -3.87
CA PRO A 422 -11.32 -27.27 -5.33
C PRO A 422 -11.93 -28.55 -5.91
N THR A 423 -12.43 -28.48 -7.15
CA THR A 423 -12.82 -29.65 -7.95
C THR A 423 -11.62 -30.30 -8.64
N LYS A 424 -11.80 -31.46 -9.26
CA LYS A 424 -10.77 -32.11 -10.11
C LYS A 424 -10.36 -31.26 -11.32
N ASN A 425 -11.24 -30.39 -11.82
CA ASN A 425 -10.95 -29.48 -12.94
C ASN A 425 -10.32 -28.16 -12.49
N SER A 426 -10.43 -27.82 -11.21
CA SER A 426 -9.95 -26.53 -10.71
C SER A 426 -8.44 -26.42 -10.79
N GLY A 427 -7.96 -25.29 -11.33
CA GLY A 427 -6.54 -25.02 -11.51
C GLY A 427 -5.77 -24.91 -10.18
N LYS A 428 -4.44 -24.89 -10.26
CA LYS A 428 -3.57 -24.70 -9.09
C LYS A 428 -3.83 -23.38 -8.36
N ASP A 429 -4.36 -22.40 -9.09
CA ASP A 429 -4.58 -21.03 -8.65
C ASP A 429 -6.03 -20.81 -8.16
N PHE A 430 -6.80 -21.90 -7.95
CA PHE A 430 -8.20 -21.86 -7.50
C PHE A 430 -8.45 -20.92 -6.32
N LEU A 431 -7.58 -20.92 -5.31
CA LEU A 431 -7.75 -20.06 -4.14
C LEU A 431 -7.56 -18.57 -4.46
N GLU A 432 -6.74 -18.22 -5.46
CA GLU A 432 -6.58 -16.83 -5.91
C GLU A 432 -7.80 -16.41 -6.73
N ASN A 433 -8.34 -17.29 -7.58
CA ASN A 433 -9.59 -17.05 -8.30
C ASN A 433 -10.77 -16.86 -7.34
N VAL A 434 -10.91 -17.68 -6.30
CA VAL A 434 -11.94 -17.52 -5.24
C VAL A 434 -11.80 -16.16 -4.56
N LYS A 435 -10.59 -15.74 -4.19
CA LYS A 435 -10.35 -14.42 -3.59
C LYS A 435 -10.69 -13.28 -4.55
N SER A 436 -10.37 -13.42 -5.83
CA SER A 436 -10.74 -12.46 -6.89
C SER A 436 -12.26 -12.33 -7.04
N VAL A 437 -13.00 -13.44 -6.98
CA VAL A 437 -14.46 -13.44 -7.06
C VAL A 437 -15.07 -12.76 -5.83
N VAL A 438 -14.56 -13.06 -4.63
CA VAL A 438 -14.99 -12.37 -3.39
C VAL A 438 -14.64 -10.88 -3.44
N ALA A 439 -13.42 -10.52 -3.85
CA ALA A 439 -12.96 -9.13 -3.98
C ALA A 439 -13.90 -8.27 -4.84
N ARG A 440 -14.30 -8.78 -6.01
CA ARG A 440 -15.21 -8.10 -6.96
C ARG A 440 -16.57 -7.72 -6.36
N VAL A 441 -17.03 -8.42 -5.31
CA VAL A 441 -18.27 -8.07 -4.58
C VAL A 441 -18.10 -6.80 -3.75
N PHE A 442 -16.91 -6.58 -3.18
CA PHE A 442 -16.66 -5.44 -2.29
C PHE A 442 -16.11 -4.21 -3.01
N GLU A 443 -15.45 -4.38 -4.17
CA GLU A 443 -14.91 -3.26 -4.99
C GLU A 443 -15.86 -2.05 -5.11
N PRO A 444 -17.17 -2.18 -5.40
CA PRO A 444 -18.09 -1.03 -5.51
C PRO A 444 -18.31 -0.25 -4.22
N HIS A 445 -17.92 -0.81 -3.07
CA HIS A 445 -18.15 -0.26 -1.74
C HIS A 445 -16.87 0.27 -1.06
N VAL A 446 -15.67 -0.08 -1.58
CA VAL A 446 -14.37 0.22 -0.94
C VAL A 446 -14.10 1.73 -0.90
N ASP A 447 -14.28 2.45 -2.00
CA ASP A 447 -13.91 3.88 -2.09
C ASP A 447 -14.67 4.73 -1.07
N LEU A 448 -15.99 4.53 -0.97
CA LEU A 448 -16.84 5.20 0.01
C LEU A 448 -16.46 4.81 1.44
N TYR A 449 -16.24 3.52 1.69
CA TYR A 449 -15.83 3.01 3.00
C TYR A 449 -14.50 3.63 3.46
N LEU A 450 -13.48 3.67 2.60
CA LEU A 450 -12.18 4.23 2.93
C LEU A 450 -12.25 5.73 3.23
N GLN A 451 -13.04 6.49 2.45
CA GLN A 451 -13.25 7.91 2.71
C GLN A 451 -13.96 8.15 4.05
N GLU A 452 -15.06 7.44 4.32
CA GLU A 452 -15.80 7.59 5.58
C GLU A 452 -15.00 7.09 6.80
N GLU A 453 -14.16 6.07 6.65
CA GLU A 453 -13.25 5.57 7.70
C GLU A 453 -12.20 6.63 8.07
N HIS A 454 -11.60 7.30 7.07
CA HIS A 454 -10.65 8.41 7.27
C HIS A 454 -11.33 9.62 7.93
N ASP A 455 -12.48 10.06 7.40
CA ASP A 455 -13.23 11.20 7.94
C ASP A 455 -13.75 10.92 9.37
N TYR A 456 -14.18 9.69 9.66
CA TYR A 456 -14.58 9.27 11.00
C TYR A 456 -13.43 9.34 11.99
N PHE A 457 -12.27 8.76 11.66
CA PHE A 457 -11.07 8.85 12.50
C PHE A 457 -10.70 10.31 12.77
N LYS A 458 -10.66 11.14 11.72
CA LYS A 458 -10.28 12.56 11.83
C LYS A 458 -11.22 13.33 12.74
N ARG A 459 -12.53 13.22 12.54
CA ARG A 459 -13.55 13.89 13.37
C ARG A 459 -13.48 13.42 14.83
N LEU A 460 -13.26 12.12 15.07
CA LEU A 460 -13.12 11.56 16.42
C LEU A 460 -11.87 12.10 17.12
N ALA A 461 -10.72 12.10 16.43
CA ALA A 461 -9.45 12.60 16.94
C ALA A 461 -9.48 14.11 17.23
N GLU A 462 -10.04 14.91 16.31
CA GLU A 462 -10.25 16.34 16.50
C GLU A 462 -11.20 16.63 17.67
N THR A 463 -12.27 15.84 17.84
CA THR A 463 -13.24 15.98 18.93
C THR A 463 -12.61 15.69 20.29
N GLU A 464 -11.79 14.63 20.43
CA GLU A 464 -11.16 14.30 21.71
C GLU A 464 -10.20 15.41 22.16
N VAL A 465 -9.36 15.91 21.25
CA VAL A 465 -8.47 17.05 21.51
C VAL A 465 -9.26 18.33 21.80
N ASP A 466 -10.38 18.54 21.11
CA ASP A 466 -11.32 19.63 21.43
C ASP A 466 -11.88 19.54 22.86
N THR A 467 -12.19 18.33 23.35
CA THR A 467 -12.63 18.18 24.75
C THR A 467 -11.48 18.43 25.73
N TRP A 468 -10.26 18.01 25.39
CA TRP A 468 -9.05 18.29 26.17
C TRP A 468 -8.78 19.80 26.27
N ASP A 469 -8.75 20.51 25.14
CA ASP A 469 -8.57 21.96 25.08
C ASP A 469 -9.61 22.70 25.93
N LYS A 470 -10.88 22.26 25.88
CA LYS A 470 -11.98 22.81 26.70
C LYS A 470 -11.79 22.50 28.20
N LYS A 471 -11.40 21.27 28.57
CA LYS A 471 -11.11 20.88 29.96
C LYS A 471 -9.97 21.74 30.53
N LEU A 472 -8.87 21.87 29.80
CA LEU A 472 -7.69 22.65 30.19
C LEU A 472 -8.03 24.14 30.34
N SER A 473 -8.69 24.75 29.35
CA SER A 473 -9.11 26.15 29.42
C SER A 473 -10.11 26.43 30.56
N GLN A 474 -10.97 25.48 30.91
CA GLN A 474 -11.87 25.61 32.07
C GLN A 474 -11.12 25.53 33.40
N GLN A 475 -10.06 24.71 33.51
CA GLN A 475 -9.20 24.65 34.69
C GLN A 475 -8.41 25.95 34.88
N ASP A 476 -7.83 26.50 33.81
CA ASP A 476 -7.17 27.81 33.85
C ASP A 476 -8.16 28.91 34.29
N ALA A 477 -9.35 28.98 33.68
CA ALA A 477 -10.36 29.97 34.05
C ALA A 477 -10.88 29.81 35.49
N THR A 478 -11.03 28.58 36.00
CA THR A 478 -11.47 28.38 37.40
C THR A 478 -10.39 28.76 38.40
N THR A 479 -9.13 28.38 38.17
CA THR A 479 -8.01 28.76 39.05
C THR A 479 -7.80 30.29 39.07
N GLU A 480 -7.81 30.96 37.91
CA GLU A 480 -7.77 32.42 37.82
C GLU A 480 -8.92 33.08 38.60
N SER A 481 -10.15 32.60 38.38
CA SER A 481 -11.33 33.14 39.07
C SER A 481 -11.26 32.96 40.59
N PHE A 482 -10.67 31.86 41.07
CA PHE A 482 -10.51 31.57 42.48
C PHE A 482 -9.51 32.52 43.16
N PHE A 483 -8.31 32.68 42.59
CA PHE A 483 -7.29 33.56 43.15
C PHE A 483 -7.68 35.05 43.05
N MET A 484 -8.41 35.46 42.01
CA MET A 484 -8.85 36.86 41.83
C MET A 484 -10.21 37.20 42.46
N ALA A 485 -10.95 36.23 43.00
CA ALA A 485 -12.29 36.46 43.59
C ALA A 485 -12.32 37.53 44.68
N ASN A 486 -11.30 37.57 45.55
CA ASN A 486 -11.23 38.53 46.66
C ASN A 486 -10.74 39.91 46.19
N VAL A 487 -9.83 39.96 45.22
CA VAL A 487 -9.35 41.21 44.61
C VAL A 487 -10.48 41.93 43.87
N ASN A 488 -11.22 41.22 43.03
CA ASN A 488 -12.37 41.79 42.30
C ASN A 488 -13.44 42.31 43.28
N ARG A 489 -13.78 41.55 44.33
CA ARG A 489 -14.72 42.03 45.37
C ARG A 489 -14.25 43.26 46.15
N GLN A 490 -12.94 43.53 46.23
CA GLN A 490 -12.42 44.77 46.81
C GLN A 490 -12.38 45.90 45.79
N ALA A 491 -12.06 45.61 44.52
CA ALA A 491 -12.12 46.56 43.42
C ALA A 491 -13.54 47.07 43.20
N ASP A 492 -14.53 46.17 43.10
CA ASP A 492 -15.96 46.49 42.97
C ASP A 492 -16.46 47.39 44.12
N LYS A 493 -15.98 47.17 45.35
CA LYS A 493 -16.31 48.04 46.50
C LYS A 493 -15.66 49.41 46.40
N LYS A 494 -14.40 49.49 45.96
CA LYS A 494 -13.71 50.77 45.71
C LYS A 494 -14.37 51.54 44.58
N ASP A 495 -14.81 50.87 43.51
CA ASP A 495 -15.45 51.53 42.37
C ASP A 495 -16.94 51.85 42.61
N PHE A 496 -17.64 51.06 43.41
CA PHE A 496 -18.93 51.47 43.97
C PHE A 496 -18.78 52.74 44.82
N LEU A 497 -17.77 52.82 45.71
CA LEU A 497 -17.48 54.04 46.47
C LEU A 497 -17.01 55.20 45.59
N SER A 498 -16.24 54.93 44.51
CA SER A 498 -15.78 55.95 43.56
C SER A 498 -16.97 56.56 42.81
N SER A 499 -17.86 55.72 42.29
CA SER A 499 -19.10 56.10 41.59
C SER A 499 -20.10 56.78 42.52
N PHE A 500 -20.29 56.28 43.75
CA PHE A 500 -21.16 56.90 44.75
C PHE A 500 -20.66 58.29 45.14
N LYS A 501 -19.34 58.44 45.35
CA LYS A 501 -18.71 59.76 45.53
C LYS A 501 -18.92 60.65 44.30
N LYS A 502 -18.82 60.12 43.08
CA LYS A 502 -19.04 60.87 41.83
C LYS A 502 -20.49 61.37 41.70
N VAL A 503 -21.47 60.56 42.08
CA VAL A 503 -22.90 60.91 42.09
C VAL A 503 -23.23 61.91 43.20
N VAL A 504 -22.63 61.77 44.38
CA VAL A 504 -22.84 62.70 45.52
C VAL A 504 -22.10 64.04 45.34
N MET A 505 -20.99 64.08 44.61
CA MET A 505 -20.23 65.31 44.34
C MET A 505 -20.72 66.07 43.10
N MET A 506 -21.79 65.62 42.43
CA MET A 506 -22.36 66.31 41.27
C MET A 506 -23.22 67.50 41.72
N PRO A 507 -22.99 68.75 41.24
CA PRO A 507 -23.72 69.91 41.73
C PRO A 507 -25.21 69.88 41.35
N VAL A 508 -26.08 70.06 42.33
CA VAL A 508 -27.52 70.23 42.10
C VAL A 508 -27.79 71.67 41.68
N ASN A 509 -28.13 71.90 40.40
CA ASN A 509 -29.13 72.90 40.02
C ASN A 509 -29.54 72.83 38.53
N VAL A 510 -30.86 72.77 38.34
CA VAL A 510 -31.74 73.45 37.34
C VAL A 510 -32.76 72.48 36.74
N LEU A 511 -34.03 72.61 37.20
CA LEU A 511 -35.24 72.12 36.54
C LEU A 511 -35.63 73.06 35.37
N PRO A 512 -36.29 72.56 34.31
CA PRO A 512 -37.76 72.65 34.31
C PRO A 512 -38.57 71.55 33.56
N SER A 513 -39.87 71.52 33.89
CA SER A 513 -41.04 71.04 33.12
C SER A 513 -41.29 69.55 32.79
N LEU A 514 -42.45 69.09 33.31
CA LEU A 514 -43.29 67.92 32.97
C LEU A 514 -44.28 68.25 31.80
N PRO A 515 -45.19 67.36 31.31
CA PRO A 515 -45.31 65.87 31.23
C PRO A 515 -45.63 65.42 29.75
N PRO A 516 -46.33 64.30 29.37
CA PRO A 516 -46.86 63.10 30.10
C PRO A 516 -46.61 61.71 29.41
N PHE A 517 -47.28 60.66 29.95
CA PHE A 517 -47.35 59.22 29.55
C PHE A 517 -46.17 58.33 30.00
N GLY A 518 -46.37 57.11 30.53
CA GLY A 518 -47.59 56.35 30.83
C GLY A 518 -47.36 55.21 31.85
N ILE A 519 -48.42 54.61 32.39
CA ILE A 519 -48.42 53.76 33.60
C ILE A 519 -48.57 52.27 33.26
N ALA A 520 -47.85 51.38 33.96
CA ALA A 520 -48.32 50.01 34.25
C ALA A 520 -47.75 49.47 35.58
N LYS A 521 -48.64 49.01 36.47
CA LYS A 521 -48.35 48.28 37.72
C LYS A 521 -48.75 46.80 37.56
N ALA A 522 -48.11 45.91 38.32
CA ALA A 522 -48.82 44.79 38.97
C ALA A 522 -48.09 44.32 40.25
N ALA A 523 -48.86 43.99 41.29
CA ALA A 523 -48.42 43.40 42.56
C ALA A 523 -49.49 42.37 43.02
N PRO A 524 -49.20 41.46 43.98
CA PRO A 524 -49.78 40.11 43.99
C PRO A 524 -50.92 39.83 45.00
N ALA A 525 -51.57 38.67 44.83
CA ALA A 525 -52.39 37.93 45.81
C ALA A 525 -52.51 36.44 45.32
N ASN A 526 -52.87 35.39 46.08
CA ASN A 526 -53.47 35.30 47.43
C ASN A 526 -53.40 33.85 48.02
N ARG A 527 -53.30 33.71 49.36
CA ARG A 527 -53.93 32.69 50.27
C ARG A 527 -53.62 31.16 50.11
N SER A 528 -53.71 30.29 51.14
CA SER A 528 -54.27 30.42 52.53
C SER A 528 -53.84 29.31 53.54
N SER A 529 -53.63 29.70 54.82
CA SER A 529 -53.96 28.97 56.10
C SER A 529 -53.25 27.62 56.45
N LEU A 530 -53.20 27.09 57.70
CA LEU A 530 -53.63 27.56 59.05
C LEU A 530 -52.63 27.08 60.18
N GLN A 531 -53.09 26.65 61.36
CA GLN A 531 -52.34 26.28 62.61
C GLN A 531 -53.15 25.23 63.46
N PRO A 532 -52.82 24.77 64.71
CA PRO A 532 -51.70 25.08 65.64
C PRO A 532 -51.04 23.97 66.55
N ALA A 533 -49.85 24.29 67.12
CA ALA A 533 -49.27 23.93 68.45
C ALA A 533 -48.79 22.48 68.79
N PRO A 534 -47.85 22.26 69.78
CA PRO A 534 -47.17 23.19 70.70
C PRO A 534 -45.60 23.20 70.69
N SER A 535 -44.99 24.01 71.58
CA SER A 535 -43.57 24.47 71.73
C SER A 535 -42.60 23.49 72.45
N PRO A 536 -41.30 23.81 72.78
CA PRO A 536 -40.44 24.99 72.46
C PRO A 536 -38.91 24.74 72.13
N ARG A 537 -38.23 25.75 71.54
CA ARG A 537 -36.74 26.08 71.60
C ARG A 537 -35.75 25.05 70.99
N LEU A 538 -34.62 25.40 70.31
CA LEU A 538 -33.79 26.61 70.21
C LEU A 538 -33.05 26.70 68.83
N SER A 539 -32.83 27.94 68.34
CA SER A 539 -31.77 28.42 67.40
C SER A 539 -31.21 27.53 66.26
N GLY A 540 -31.40 27.96 65.00
CA GLY A 540 -30.60 27.55 63.84
C GLY A 540 -31.16 28.08 62.50
N SER A 541 -30.39 28.83 61.72
CA SER A 541 -30.78 29.38 60.41
C SER A 541 -30.71 28.35 59.26
N PRO A 542 -31.50 28.50 58.17
CA PRO A 542 -31.76 27.41 57.23
C PRO A 542 -30.75 27.29 56.07
N ILE A 543 -30.57 26.06 55.60
CA ILE A 543 -29.92 25.64 54.34
C ILE A 543 -31.04 25.37 53.30
N PRO A 544 -30.82 25.65 52.00
CA PRO A 544 -31.05 24.59 50.99
C PRO A 544 -30.07 24.69 49.79
N SER A 545 -29.92 23.72 48.89
CA SER A 545 -30.07 22.25 48.93
C SER A 545 -29.40 21.69 47.67
N ARG A 546 -28.67 20.57 47.80
CA ARG A 546 -28.00 19.85 46.69
C ARG A 546 -28.93 18.74 46.16
N PRO A 547 -29.01 18.49 44.84
CA PRO A 547 -29.50 17.22 44.32
C PRO A 547 -28.38 16.17 44.29
N GLN A 548 -28.69 14.95 44.72
CA GLN A 548 -27.85 13.76 44.56
C GLN A 548 -28.59 12.73 43.69
N THR A 549 -27.82 11.95 42.93
CA THR A 549 -28.21 10.62 42.45
C THR A 549 -27.03 9.65 42.62
N PRO A 550 -27.25 8.32 42.73
CA PRO A 550 -26.32 7.42 43.44
C PRO A 550 -25.76 6.24 42.62
N GLY A 551 -24.62 5.67 43.03
CA GLY A 551 -24.28 4.28 42.66
C GLY A 551 -22.78 3.91 42.58
N LEU A 552 -22.33 3.10 43.56
CA LEU A 552 -21.19 2.14 43.61
C LEU A 552 -20.41 1.80 42.31
N ALA A 553 -19.11 1.42 42.30
CA ALA A 553 -17.98 1.41 43.25
C ALA A 553 -16.66 1.03 42.45
N PRO A 554 -15.53 0.62 43.06
CA PRO A 554 -14.33 1.45 43.18
C PRO A 554 -13.12 1.01 42.32
N ALA A 555 -12.38 1.98 41.75
CA ALA A 555 -11.04 1.77 41.22
C ALA A 555 -10.13 2.97 41.50
N LEU A 556 -8.91 2.65 41.95
CA LEU A 556 -7.88 3.56 42.44
C LEU A 556 -7.41 4.59 41.40
N THR A 557 -7.50 5.88 41.72
CA THR A 557 -6.48 6.90 41.37
C THR A 557 -6.74 8.15 42.20
N GLY A 558 -5.74 8.56 42.99
CA GLY A 558 -5.83 9.75 43.82
C GLY A 558 -5.14 10.94 43.17
N ILE A 559 -5.92 11.93 42.72
CA ILE A 559 -5.45 13.30 42.53
C ILE A 559 -6.37 14.19 43.36
N SER A 560 -5.82 14.76 44.44
CA SER A 560 -6.55 15.66 45.33
C SER A 560 -6.69 17.04 44.69
N SER A 561 -7.83 17.70 44.87
CA SER A 561 -8.03 19.09 44.43
C SER A 561 -7.29 20.05 45.38
N PHE A 562 -6.10 20.51 44.98
CA PHE A 562 -5.23 21.40 45.77
C PHE A 562 -5.63 22.89 45.77
N LEU A 563 -6.93 23.20 45.88
CA LEU A 563 -7.35 24.58 46.15
C LEU A 563 -7.30 24.85 47.67
N PRO A 564 -6.51 25.83 48.16
CA PRO A 564 -6.48 26.15 49.59
C PRO A 564 -7.85 26.65 50.07
N SER A 565 -8.19 26.44 51.35
CA SER A 565 -9.54 26.71 51.87
C SER A 565 -9.93 28.19 51.94
N GLU A 566 -8.98 29.11 51.73
CA GLU A 566 -9.17 30.55 51.82
C GLU A 566 -8.36 31.24 50.71
N ALA A 567 -9.02 32.10 49.91
CA ALA A 567 -8.37 32.81 48.82
C ALA A 567 -7.59 34.03 49.34
N PRO A 568 -6.38 34.33 48.79
CA PRO A 568 -5.55 35.43 49.26
C PRO A 568 -6.29 36.78 49.25
N THR A 569 -5.97 37.63 50.23
CA THR A 569 -6.64 38.92 50.48
C THR A 569 -5.91 40.14 49.94
N ASP A 570 -4.67 39.95 49.49
CA ASP A 570 -3.79 40.98 48.90
C ASP A 570 -3.54 40.70 47.40
N GLU A 571 -3.37 41.78 46.63
CA GLU A 571 -3.29 41.71 45.16
C GLU A 571 -1.98 41.08 44.68
N LEU A 572 -0.85 41.36 45.36
CA LEU A 572 0.45 40.81 45.02
C LEU A 572 0.49 39.31 45.37
N ALA A 573 0.01 38.95 46.56
CA ALA A 573 -0.14 37.54 46.97
C ALA A 573 -1.06 36.74 46.03
N ALA A 574 -2.17 37.33 45.56
CA ALA A 574 -3.06 36.69 44.58
C ALA A 574 -2.38 36.46 43.22
N LYS A 575 -1.59 37.42 42.74
CA LYS A 575 -0.81 37.28 41.49
C LYS A 575 0.32 36.26 41.63
N ALA A 576 1.04 36.25 42.75
CA ALA A 576 2.11 35.29 43.03
C ALA A 576 1.58 33.84 43.18
N ALA A 577 0.45 33.65 43.88
CA ALA A 577 -0.20 32.34 44.02
C ALA A 577 -0.72 31.80 42.66
N LEU A 578 -1.26 32.68 41.81
CA LEU A 578 -1.70 32.34 40.46
C LEU A 578 -0.51 31.98 39.56
N MET A 579 0.60 32.72 39.63
CA MET A 579 1.86 32.35 38.96
C MET A 579 2.35 30.98 39.41
N ALA A 580 2.40 30.71 40.72
CA ALA A 580 2.80 29.41 41.26
C ALA A 580 1.90 28.26 40.78
N SER A 581 0.58 28.46 40.78
CA SER A 581 -0.40 27.47 40.28
C SER A 581 -0.23 27.19 38.78
N ARG A 582 0.01 28.21 37.95
CA ARG A 582 0.30 28.05 36.51
C ARG A 582 1.63 27.35 36.22
N LEU A 583 2.60 27.42 37.14
CA LEU A 583 3.88 26.74 37.04
C LEU A 583 3.77 25.25 37.40
N GLU A 584 2.97 24.91 38.41
CA GLU A 584 2.62 23.53 38.74
C GLU A 584 1.77 22.88 37.62
N GLY A 585 0.85 23.66 37.03
CA GLY A 585 0.04 23.26 35.89
C GLY A 585 0.80 23.00 34.58
N ILE A 586 2.10 23.35 34.48
CA ILE A 586 2.94 23.05 33.30
C ILE A 586 2.96 21.54 33.02
N ARG A 587 3.01 20.73 34.07
CA ARG A 587 3.07 19.26 33.96
C ARG A 587 1.83 18.64 33.29
N SER A 588 0.69 19.33 33.30
CA SER A 588 -0.59 18.88 32.74
C SER A 588 -0.97 19.56 31.42
N LEU A 589 -0.06 20.29 30.76
CA LEU A 589 -0.37 21.00 29.51
C LEU A 589 -0.64 20.08 28.32
N PHE A 590 -0.01 18.90 28.29
CA PHE A 590 -0.40 17.78 27.43
C PHE A 590 -0.32 16.46 28.20
N SER A 591 -1.23 15.52 27.91
CA SER A 591 -1.34 14.22 28.58
C SER A 591 -0.97 13.06 27.66
N ILE A 592 -0.28 12.06 28.21
CA ILE A 592 -0.01 10.78 27.54
C ILE A 592 -1.29 9.95 27.33
N GLU A 593 -2.33 10.15 28.14
CA GLU A 593 -3.61 9.43 28.04
C GLU A 593 -4.32 9.77 26.72
N ILE A 594 -4.44 11.07 26.41
CA ILE A 594 -4.98 11.54 25.11
C ILE A 594 -4.13 11.01 23.94
N ALA A 595 -2.80 10.95 24.11
CA ALA A 595 -1.92 10.41 23.08
C ALA A 595 -2.17 8.90 22.85
N LEU A 596 -2.39 8.12 23.93
CA LEU A 596 -2.77 6.71 23.86
C LEU A 596 -4.15 6.53 23.22
N ASP A 597 -5.17 7.30 23.61
CA ASP A 597 -6.52 7.19 23.07
C ASP A 597 -6.54 7.49 21.55
N LEU A 598 -5.90 8.58 21.13
CA LEU A 598 -5.73 8.91 19.70
C LEU A 598 -5.00 7.79 18.94
N THR A 599 -3.95 7.22 19.53
CA THR A 599 -3.18 6.10 18.95
C THR A 599 -4.02 4.83 18.88
N HIS A 600 -4.90 4.56 19.85
CA HIS A 600 -5.85 3.45 19.82
C HIS A 600 -6.94 3.65 18.76
N TYR A 601 -7.45 4.87 18.56
CA TYR A 601 -8.39 5.17 17.48
C TYR A 601 -7.75 4.98 16.10
N ALA A 602 -6.55 5.52 15.90
CA ALA A 602 -5.77 5.32 14.67
C ALA A 602 -5.47 3.84 14.44
N LYS A 603 -5.06 3.10 15.49
CA LYS A 603 -4.85 1.64 15.43
C LYS A 603 -6.08 0.93 14.87
N THR A 604 -7.23 1.17 15.48
CA THR A 604 -8.46 0.44 15.15
C THR A 604 -8.96 0.80 13.74
N SER A 605 -8.71 2.03 13.28
CA SER A 605 -9.02 2.47 11.91
C SER A 605 -8.09 1.82 10.88
N ILE A 606 -6.77 1.84 11.12
CA ILE A 606 -5.76 1.19 10.25
C ILE A 606 -5.95 -0.33 10.23
N GLU A 607 -6.29 -0.98 11.34
CA GLU A 607 -6.56 -2.43 11.39
C GLU A 607 -7.79 -2.81 10.54
N ARG A 608 -8.81 -1.94 10.42
CA ARG A 608 -9.96 -2.17 9.53
C ARG A 608 -9.62 -1.88 8.06
N ALA A 609 -9.10 -0.69 7.75
CA ALA A 609 -8.75 -0.29 6.39
C ALA A 609 -7.67 -1.21 5.76
N GLY A 610 -6.70 -1.65 6.58
CA GLY A 610 -5.61 -2.53 6.17
C GLY A 610 -6.04 -3.92 5.73
N LEU A 611 -7.28 -4.35 6.00
CA LEU A 611 -7.84 -5.58 5.43
C LEU A 611 -7.96 -5.48 3.90
N PHE A 612 -8.37 -4.32 3.38
CA PHE A 612 -8.62 -4.09 1.96
C PHE A 612 -7.36 -4.05 1.11
N VAL A 613 -6.18 -3.84 1.72
CA VAL A 613 -4.87 -4.00 1.04
C VAL A 613 -4.70 -5.42 0.48
N ARG A 614 -5.39 -6.43 1.06
CA ARG A 614 -5.39 -7.81 0.55
C ARG A 614 -6.13 -7.98 -0.80
N LEU A 615 -6.92 -7.00 -1.25
CA LEU A 615 -7.55 -7.00 -2.58
C LEU A 615 -6.49 -6.94 -3.70
N GLY A 616 -5.37 -6.25 -3.44
CA GLY A 616 -4.38 -5.93 -4.47
C GLY A 616 -4.93 -4.97 -5.53
N GLY A 617 -4.28 -4.92 -6.69
CA GLY A 617 -4.69 -4.02 -7.78
C GLY A 617 -4.62 -2.54 -7.38
N GLN A 618 -5.53 -1.74 -7.94
CA GLN A 618 -5.60 -0.30 -7.65
C GLN A 618 -6.23 -0.04 -6.26
N THR A 619 -7.37 -0.67 -5.96
CA THR A 619 -8.11 -0.51 -4.69
C THR A 619 -7.28 -0.92 -3.47
N GLY A 620 -6.41 -1.93 -3.60
CA GLY A 620 -5.48 -2.33 -2.55
C GLY A 620 -4.35 -1.32 -2.27
N GLU A 621 -3.86 -0.62 -3.30
CA GLU A 621 -2.89 0.47 -3.12
C GLU A 621 -3.57 1.73 -2.57
N GLU A 622 -4.79 2.05 -3.01
CA GLU A 622 -5.59 3.16 -2.46
C GLU A 622 -5.91 2.92 -0.97
N ALA A 623 -6.26 1.69 -0.57
CA ALA A 623 -6.38 1.31 0.84
C ALA A 623 -5.07 1.50 1.62
N ARG A 624 -3.91 1.19 1.01
CA ARG A 624 -2.59 1.39 1.63
C ARG A 624 -2.27 2.87 1.82
N GLU A 625 -2.52 3.70 0.81
CA GLU A 625 -2.36 5.16 0.89
C GLU A 625 -3.27 5.79 1.95
N GLN A 626 -4.49 5.27 2.12
CA GLN A 626 -5.40 5.72 3.18
C GLN A 626 -4.89 5.34 4.58
N CYS A 627 -4.35 4.13 4.78
CA CYS A 627 -3.68 3.78 6.05
C CYS A 627 -2.50 4.71 6.38
N LEU A 628 -1.68 5.07 5.38
CA LEU A 628 -0.60 6.05 5.55
C LEU A 628 -1.16 7.44 5.90
N THR A 629 -2.24 7.86 5.24
CA THR A 629 -2.90 9.16 5.45
C THR A 629 -3.50 9.26 6.86
N ILE A 630 -4.15 8.20 7.38
CA ILE A 630 -4.64 8.13 8.76
C ILE A 630 -3.49 8.34 9.77
N PHE A 631 -2.32 7.72 9.55
CA PHE A 631 -1.16 7.92 10.41
C PHE A 631 -0.57 9.34 10.30
N VAL A 632 -0.53 9.91 9.10
CA VAL A 632 -0.09 11.30 8.88
C VAL A 632 -1.03 12.28 9.60
N ASP A 633 -2.35 12.07 9.56
CA ASP A 633 -3.33 12.90 10.27
C ASP A 633 -3.27 12.69 11.80
N LEU A 634 -3.01 11.47 12.29
CA LEU A 634 -2.70 11.21 13.70
C LEU A 634 -1.55 12.11 14.18
N LEU A 635 -0.41 12.10 13.45
CA LEU A 635 0.76 12.89 13.82
C LEU A 635 0.52 14.40 13.67
N GLN A 636 -0.29 14.83 12.72
CA GLN A 636 -0.65 16.24 12.59
C GLN A 636 -1.53 16.72 13.74
N ILE A 637 -2.52 15.92 14.16
CA ILE A 637 -3.43 16.26 15.28
C ILE A 637 -2.67 16.18 16.60
N LEU A 638 -2.03 15.05 16.91
CA LEU A 638 -1.25 14.85 18.13
C LEU A 638 -0.08 15.85 18.22
N GLY A 639 0.66 16.04 17.12
CA GLY A 639 1.79 16.96 17.06
C GLY A 639 1.37 18.42 17.15
N ASN A 640 0.58 18.91 16.19
CA ASN A 640 0.30 20.36 16.10
C ASN A 640 -0.74 20.86 17.09
N ARG A 641 -1.74 20.04 17.46
CA ARG A 641 -2.83 20.49 18.36
C ARG A 641 -2.59 20.17 19.82
N HIS A 642 -1.99 19.02 20.15
CA HIS A 642 -1.80 18.60 21.53
C HIS A 642 -0.39 18.95 22.05
N VAL A 643 0.64 18.28 21.54
CA VAL A 643 2.01 18.38 22.03
C VAL A 643 2.58 19.79 21.82
N LYS A 644 2.48 20.34 20.59
CA LYS A 644 3.01 21.67 20.24
C LYS A 644 2.33 22.79 21.03
N VAL A 645 0.99 22.75 21.15
CA VAL A 645 0.24 23.78 21.90
C VAL A 645 0.60 23.73 23.38
N GLY A 646 0.75 22.53 23.95
CA GLY A 646 1.19 22.37 25.33
C GLY A 646 2.62 22.88 25.56
N PHE A 647 3.57 22.59 24.65
CA PHE A 647 4.91 23.18 24.73
C PHE A 647 4.92 24.70 24.52
N ASP A 648 4.17 25.23 23.55
CA ASP A 648 4.07 26.67 23.31
C ASP A 648 3.53 27.39 24.56
N LYS A 649 2.49 26.84 25.23
CA LYS A 649 2.00 27.31 26.54
C LYS A 649 3.06 27.22 27.64
N ALA A 650 3.83 26.13 27.70
CA ALA A 650 4.88 25.94 28.70
C ALA A 650 6.01 26.97 28.56
N VAL A 651 6.48 27.22 27.33
CA VAL A 651 7.47 28.26 27.02
C VAL A 651 6.93 29.65 27.35
N ASP A 652 5.65 29.90 27.06
CA ASP A 652 4.96 31.14 27.44
C ASP A 652 4.92 31.33 28.96
N HIS A 653 4.68 30.28 29.75
CA HIS A 653 4.69 30.33 31.22
C HIS A 653 6.11 30.57 31.75
N LEU A 654 7.13 29.90 31.20
CA LEU A 654 8.53 30.16 31.52
C LEU A 654 8.96 31.59 31.18
N SER A 655 8.46 32.18 30.08
CA SER A 655 8.80 33.54 29.66
C SER A 655 8.26 34.62 30.60
N LYS A 656 7.14 34.34 31.30
CA LYS A 656 6.47 35.23 32.24
C LYS A 656 6.96 35.03 33.68
N TYR A 657 7.74 33.97 33.94
CA TYR A 657 8.27 33.68 35.26
C TYR A 657 9.32 34.70 35.68
N SER A 658 9.05 35.39 36.80
CA SER A 658 10.00 36.26 37.49
C SER A 658 10.35 35.65 38.85
N PRO A 659 11.59 35.19 39.10
CA PRO A 659 12.02 34.63 40.39
C PRO A 659 11.76 35.56 41.60
N ARG A 660 11.64 36.86 41.33
CA ARG A 660 11.55 37.96 42.29
C ARG A 660 10.15 38.19 42.87
N GLU A 661 9.09 37.68 42.22
CA GLU A 661 7.70 37.80 42.73
C GLU A 661 7.30 36.62 43.63
N VAL A 662 8.05 35.51 43.60
CA VAL A 662 7.76 34.25 44.30
C VAL A 662 8.65 34.06 45.53
N SER A 663 9.40 35.09 45.93
CA SER A 663 10.54 34.99 46.86
C SER A 663 10.19 34.74 48.34
N GLU A 664 8.92 34.50 48.71
CA GLU A 664 8.57 33.96 50.03
C GLU A 664 8.90 32.45 50.16
N HIS A 665 9.19 31.74 49.06
CA HIS A 665 9.60 30.33 49.10
C HIS A 665 11.01 30.16 48.53
N GLN A 666 11.88 29.48 49.27
CA GLN A 666 13.35 29.43 49.07
C GLN A 666 13.82 28.59 47.85
N GLN A 667 12.98 28.44 46.81
CA GLN A 667 13.23 27.55 45.67
C GLN A 667 12.89 28.23 44.33
N GLY A 668 13.74 29.15 43.88
CA GLY A 668 13.66 29.78 42.55
C GLY A 668 13.92 28.83 41.35
N VAL A 669 13.82 27.52 41.57
CA VAL A 669 14.33 26.47 40.68
C VAL A 669 13.21 25.56 40.13
N ALA A 670 11.99 25.64 40.68
CA ALA A 670 10.87 24.76 40.34
C ALA A 670 10.38 24.80 38.86
N PRO A 671 10.35 25.95 38.16
CA PRO A 671 9.83 26.02 36.77
C PRO A 671 10.64 25.21 35.75
N LEU A 672 11.95 25.09 35.97
CA LEU A 672 12.81 24.30 35.10
C LEU A 672 12.60 22.79 35.33
N VAL A 673 12.35 22.34 36.56
CA VAL A 673 11.96 20.94 36.83
C VAL A 673 10.68 20.60 36.11
N THR A 674 9.63 21.41 36.28
CA THR A 674 8.30 21.12 35.72
C THR A 674 8.30 21.15 34.19
N PHE A 675 9.13 21.99 33.58
CA PHE A 675 9.38 21.93 32.14
C PHE A 675 10.10 20.63 31.73
N LEU A 676 11.15 20.20 32.45
CA LEU A 676 11.87 18.95 32.14
C LEU A 676 11.00 17.70 32.35
N GLU A 677 10.12 17.69 33.35
CA GLU A 677 9.10 16.66 33.51
C GLU A 677 8.19 16.61 32.28
N LEU A 678 7.79 17.76 31.73
CA LEU A 678 7.00 17.84 30.50
C LEU A 678 7.79 17.37 29.26
N VAL A 679 9.09 17.69 29.17
CA VAL A 679 9.98 17.15 28.11
C VAL A 679 10.01 15.62 28.15
N ASN A 680 10.12 15.02 29.33
CA ASN A 680 10.10 13.56 29.49
C ASN A 680 8.75 12.94 29.08
N VAL A 681 7.61 13.61 29.30
CA VAL A 681 6.30 13.17 28.76
C VAL A 681 6.29 13.27 27.23
N GLY A 682 6.92 14.30 26.65
CA GLY A 682 7.06 14.45 25.20
C GLY A 682 7.88 13.34 24.55
N ASP A 683 9.01 12.97 25.16
CA ASP A 683 9.84 11.83 24.74
C ASP A 683 9.08 10.50 24.83
N LEU A 684 8.35 10.24 25.93
CA LEU A 684 7.49 9.06 26.05
C LEU A 684 6.42 8.97 24.95
N ILE A 685 5.83 10.10 24.55
CA ILE A 685 4.88 10.15 23.42
C ILE A 685 5.61 9.85 22.09
N SER A 686 6.84 10.34 21.90
CA SER A 686 7.64 10.02 20.72
C SER A 686 7.96 8.52 20.65
N GLN A 687 8.44 7.93 21.74
CA GLN A 687 8.72 6.48 21.83
C GLN A 687 7.46 5.62 21.60
N MET A 688 6.31 6.05 22.08
CA MET A 688 5.02 5.39 21.82
C MET A 688 4.67 5.40 20.32
N ILE A 689 4.88 6.54 19.64
CA ILE A 689 4.68 6.68 18.19
C ILE A 689 5.68 5.83 17.40
N ASP A 690 6.92 5.70 17.85
CA ASP A 690 7.92 4.82 17.25
C ASP A 690 7.47 3.35 17.27
N VAL A 691 7.06 2.87 18.45
CA VAL A 691 6.54 1.51 18.62
C VAL A 691 5.26 1.29 17.81
N PHE A 692 4.37 2.28 17.74
CA PHE A 692 3.18 2.23 16.89
C PHE A 692 3.53 2.10 15.41
N TYR A 693 4.47 2.93 14.91
CA TYR A 693 4.93 2.89 13.52
C TYR A 693 5.53 1.52 13.17
N GLU A 694 6.40 0.97 14.03
CA GLU A 694 7.00 -0.34 13.80
C GLU A 694 5.96 -1.47 13.79
N GLN A 695 4.97 -1.45 14.70
CA GLN A 695 3.97 -2.51 14.83
C GLN A 695 2.85 -2.45 13.80
N GLN A 696 2.35 -1.25 13.46
CA GLN A 696 1.12 -1.07 12.67
C GLN A 696 1.38 -0.73 11.20
N LEU A 697 2.51 -0.10 10.86
CA LEU A 697 2.82 0.31 9.49
C LEU A 697 3.94 -0.54 8.88
N ALA A 698 5.07 -0.67 9.56
CA ALA A 698 6.21 -1.45 9.05
C ALA A 698 5.97 -2.97 9.15
N GLY A 699 5.43 -3.46 10.27
CA GLY A 699 5.13 -4.88 10.50
C GLY A 699 4.22 -5.50 9.43
N PRO A 700 3.05 -4.91 9.11
CA PRO A 700 2.16 -5.38 8.04
C PRO A 700 2.63 -5.00 6.63
N LYS A 701 3.77 -4.30 6.48
CA LYS A 701 4.34 -3.81 5.21
C LYS A 701 3.46 -2.79 4.47
N LEU A 702 2.77 -1.93 5.20
CA LEU A 702 2.05 -0.78 4.62
C LEU A 702 3.04 0.34 4.22
N ALA A 703 4.07 0.54 5.04
CA ALA A 703 5.16 1.49 4.85
C ALA A 703 6.52 0.77 4.74
N ASP A 704 7.46 1.31 3.95
CA ASP A 704 8.86 0.84 3.94
C ASP A 704 9.75 1.80 4.74
N ARG A 705 10.44 1.27 5.75
CA ARG A 705 11.44 1.99 6.56
C ARG A 705 12.55 2.62 5.71
N ASN A 706 12.87 2.04 4.56
CA ASN A 706 13.95 2.50 3.68
C ASN A 706 13.48 3.52 2.65
N ASP A 707 12.17 3.69 2.45
CA ASP A 707 11.64 4.73 1.58
C ASP A 707 11.64 6.07 2.32
N PHE A 708 12.45 7.01 1.83
CA PHE A 708 12.55 8.35 2.38
C PHE A 708 11.46 9.30 1.86
N LEU A 709 10.71 8.89 0.83
CA LEU A 709 9.59 9.62 0.24
C LEU A 709 8.24 9.22 0.84
N ASP A 710 8.18 8.12 1.59
CA ASP A 710 6.97 7.65 2.26
C ASP A 710 6.37 8.76 3.16
N PRO A 711 5.12 9.18 2.93
CA PRO A 711 4.45 10.22 3.72
C PRO A 711 4.50 9.97 5.23
N ALA A 712 4.43 8.71 5.67
CA ALA A 712 4.49 8.33 7.08
C ALA A 712 5.89 8.56 7.66
N VAL A 713 6.96 8.18 6.97
CA VAL A 713 8.36 8.42 7.39
C VAL A 713 8.65 9.92 7.45
N VAL A 714 8.17 10.68 6.47
CA VAL A 714 8.32 12.14 6.42
C VAL A 714 7.54 12.83 7.54
N ALA A 715 6.32 12.40 7.85
CA ALA A 715 5.52 12.93 8.95
C ALA A 715 6.14 12.61 10.32
N LYS A 716 6.65 11.38 10.52
CA LYS A 716 7.36 10.97 11.75
C LYS A 716 8.56 11.87 12.03
N LYS A 717 9.44 12.06 11.04
CA LYS A 717 10.61 12.96 11.18
C LYS A 717 10.25 14.41 11.45
N LYS A 718 9.13 14.90 10.88
CA LYS A 718 8.62 16.25 11.18
C LYS A 718 8.07 16.37 12.60
N PHE A 719 7.46 15.31 13.14
CA PHE A 719 7.00 15.26 14.53
C PHE A 719 8.19 15.28 15.51
N GLU A 720 9.20 14.43 15.27
CA GLU A 720 10.47 14.42 16.04
C GLU A 720 11.14 15.79 16.02
N GLN A 721 11.35 16.38 14.83
CA GLN A 721 11.96 17.71 14.68
C GLN A 721 11.16 18.79 15.42
N MET A 722 9.83 18.74 15.36
CA MET A 722 8.96 19.70 16.07
C MET A 722 9.14 19.60 17.59
N LEU A 723 9.26 18.37 18.13
CA LEU A 723 9.56 18.15 19.54
C LEU A 723 10.91 18.79 19.91
N ASP A 724 11.97 18.44 19.18
CA ASP A 724 13.34 18.94 19.43
C ASP A 724 13.41 20.47 19.39
N GLU A 725 12.79 21.11 18.40
CA GLU A 725 12.72 22.57 18.28
C GLU A 725 12.03 23.22 19.50
N ARG A 726 11.00 22.58 20.06
CA ARG A 726 10.27 23.07 21.23
C ARG A 726 11.00 22.84 22.54
N VAL A 727 11.64 21.69 22.72
CA VAL A 727 12.53 21.42 23.85
C VAL A 727 13.68 22.44 23.86
N ALA A 728 14.33 22.66 22.72
CA ALA A 728 15.41 23.64 22.57
C ALA A 728 14.93 25.08 22.87
N ALA A 729 13.74 25.48 22.43
CA ALA A 729 13.18 26.79 22.71
C ALA A 729 12.93 27.01 24.23
N GLY A 730 12.34 26.03 24.91
CA GLY A 730 12.08 26.13 26.34
C GLY A 730 13.33 26.10 27.21
N LEU A 731 14.32 25.27 26.87
CA LEU A 731 15.63 25.28 27.53
C LEU A 731 16.32 26.64 27.36
N ASN A 732 16.35 27.21 26.14
CA ASN A 732 16.90 28.54 25.91
C ASN A 732 16.20 29.63 26.75
N LYS A 733 14.86 29.61 26.82
CA LYS A 733 14.10 30.55 27.65
C LYS A 733 14.40 30.38 29.15
N GLY A 734 14.61 29.15 29.60
CA GLY A 734 15.06 28.84 30.95
C GLY A 734 16.47 29.36 31.27
N ILE A 735 17.39 29.27 30.31
CA ILE A 735 18.74 29.87 30.43
C ILE A 735 18.65 31.40 30.49
N ASP A 736 17.80 32.05 29.68
CA ASP A 736 17.59 33.50 29.77
C ASP A 736 17.25 33.93 31.20
N VAL A 737 16.24 33.29 31.82
CA VAL A 737 15.78 33.63 33.17
C VAL A 737 16.88 33.39 34.21
N LEU A 738 17.66 32.30 34.08
CA LEU A 738 18.81 32.04 34.93
C LEU A 738 19.87 33.15 34.82
N MET A 739 20.15 33.63 33.61
CA MET A 739 21.15 34.68 33.36
C MET A 739 20.67 36.06 33.79
N ASP A 740 19.37 36.37 33.64
CA ASP A 740 18.76 37.60 34.15
C ASP A 740 18.82 37.67 35.69
N GLU A 741 18.74 36.54 36.38
CA GLU A 741 18.91 36.48 37.84
C GLU A 741 20.40 36.57 38.25
N VAL A 742 21.32 35.96 37.50
CA VAL A 742 22.76 36.17 37.68
C VAL A 742 23.15 37.63 37.49
N GLU A 743 22.65 38.31 36.45
CA GLU A 743 22.89 39.75 36.25
C GLU A 743 22.31 40.60 37.38
N TYR A 744 21.16 40.22 37.94
CA TYR A 744 20.53 40.89 39.07
C TYR A 744 21.31 40.75 40.38
N VAL A 745 21.76 39.53 40.72
CA VAL A 745 22.63 39.28 41.89
C VAL A 745 23.93 40.06 41.75
N CYS A 746 24.53 40.05 40.56
CA CYS A 746 25.69 40.88 40.22
C CYS A 746 25.43 42.39 40.35
N ALA A 747 24.23 42.88 40.04
CA ALA A 747 23.89 44.30 40.12
C ALA A 747 23.51 44.78 41.54
N THR A 748 23.05 43.89 42.41
CA THR A 748 22.47 44.24 43.72
C THR A 748 23.30 43.78 44.92
N THR A 749 23.99 42.64 44.83
CA THR A 749 24.79 42.10 45.94
C THR A 749 26.23 42.57 45.91
N GLN A 750 26.83 42.78 44.74
CA GLN A 750 28.21 43.25 44.63
C GLN A 750 28.29 44.76 44.84
N ALA A 751 28.87 45.18 45.96
CA ALA A 751 29.06 46.59 46.26
C ALA A 751 30.29 47.14 45.50
N PRO A 752 30.28 48.42 45.05
CA PRO A 752 31.48 49.03 44.45
C PRO A 752 32.71 49.03 45.38
N THR A 753 32.50 48.90 46.69
CA THR A 753 33.57 48.78 47.70
C THR A 753 34.25 47.41 47.71
N ASP A 754 33.67 46.38 47.11
CA ASP A 754 34.20 45.01 47.17
C ASP A 754 35.45 44.85 46.28
N TYR A 755 35.50 45.56 45.14
CA TYR A 755 36.67 45.64 44.27
C TYR A 755 37.43 46.98 44.38
N ASN A 756 36.92 47.93 45.18
CA ASN A 756 37.61 49.18 45.50
C ASN A 756 37.44 49.51 47.01
N PRO A 757 38.07 48.73 47.90
CA PRO A 757 37.96 48.95 49.34
C PRO A 757 38.57 50.31 49.75
N PRO A 758 38.00 51.00 50.74
CA PRO A 758 38.61 52.21 51.30
C PRO A 758 39.95 51.87 51.98
N PRO A 759 40.94 52.78 51.97
CA PRO A 759 42.26 52.53 52.54
C PRO A 759 42.18 52.26 54.05
N SER A 760 42.50 51.04 54.46
CA SER A 760 42.42 50.60 55.85
C SER A 760 43.75 50.82 56.58
N PRO A 761 43.79 51.56 57.71
CA PRO A 761 45.04 51.86 58.43
C PRO A 761 45.65 50.65 59.16
N SER A 762 44.95 49.50 59.20
CA SER A 762 45.36 48.29 59.90
C SER A 762 45.68 47.10 58.98
N GLY A 763 45.60 47.24 57.66
CA GLY A 763 46.02 46.22 56.69
C GLY A 763 45.20 44.92 56.66
N ASN A 764 44.16 44.78 57.49
CA ASN A 764 43.26 43.63 57.48
C ASN A 764 42.22 43.77 56.36
N TYR A 765 42.57 43.26 55.17
CA TYR A 765 41.63 43.03 54.07
C TYR A 765 41.02 41.61 54.21
N ASP A 766 39.75 41.43 53.87
CA ASP A 766 39.09 40.11 53.88
C ASP A 766 39.53 39.30 52.65
N ILE A 767 40.44 38.32 52.87
CA ILE A 767 41.03 37.52 51.79
C ILE A 767 40.13 36.33 51.49
N GLY A 768 39.20 36.51 50.55
CA GLY A 768 38.39 35.42 50.02
C GLY A 768 37.42 35.85 48.92
N PRO A 769 36.68 34.91 48.31
CA PRO A 769 35.68 35.24 47.31
C PRO A 769 34.51 36.02 47.92
N THR A 770 34.00 36.98 47.16
CA THR A 770 32.92 37.88 47.53
C THR A 770 31.61 37.15 47.78
N LYS A 771 30.68 37.80 48.48
CA LYS A 771 29.34 37.23 48.74
C LYS A 771 28.56 37.04 47.43
N CYS A 772 28.71 37.97 46.49
CA CYS A 772 28.11 37.86 45.16
C CYS A 772 28.65 36.64 44.40
N ALA A 773 29.97 36.45 44.33
CA ALA A 773 30.54 35.32 43.58
C ALA A 773 30.10 33.96 44.13
N LYS A 774 30.01 33.83 45.47
CA LYS A 774 29.46 32.64 46.13
C LYS A 774 27.98 32.41 45.81
N GLN A 775 27.17 33.47 45.75
CA GLN A 775 25.75 33.36 45.37
C GLN A 775 25.56 33.01 43.90
N VAL A 776 26.30 33.65 42.98
CA VAL A 776 26.24 33.36 41.54
C VAL A 776 26.60 31.90 41.26
N VAL A 777 27.68 31.38 41.84
CA VAL A 777 28.02 29.96 41.70
C VAL A 777 26.94 29.08 42.33
N GLY A 778 26.44 29.39 43.52
CA GLY A 778 25.39 28.61 44.17
C GLY A 778 24.10 28.50 43.35
N ILE A 779 23.70 29.59 42.67
CA ILE A 779 22.52 29.60 41.79
C ILE A 779 22.78 28.75 40.55
N VAL A 780 23.84 29.02 39.79
CA VAL A 780 24.12 28.29 38.53
C VAL A 780 24.40 26.81 38.81
N GLU A 781 25.11 26.48 39.90
CA GLU A 781 25.35 25.11 40.35
C GLU A 781 24.04 24.39 40.73
N SER A 782 23.10 25.07 41.40
CA SER A 782 21.79 24.50 41.76
C SER A 782 20.97 24.13 40.52
N HIS A 783 20.82 25.07 39.57
CA HIS A 783 20.08 24.84 38.32
C HIS A 783 20.76 23.77 37.45
N THR A 784 22.10 23.72 37.43
CA THR A 784 22.84 22.73 36.61
C THR A 784 22.79 21.31 37.21
N LYS A 785 22.90 21.18 38.53
CA LYS A 785 22.77 19.87 39.20
C LYS A 785 21.37 19.27 39.03
N MET A 786 20.35 20.11 38.97
CA MET A 786 18.97 19.69 38.77
C MET A 786 18.71 18.99 37.43
N LEU A 787 19.42 19.35 36.36
CA LEU A 787 19.38 18.65 35.07
C LEU A 787 20.18 17.34 35.07
N THR A 788 21.06 17.15 36.06
CA THR A 788 21.98 16.01 36.09
C THR A 788 21.26 14.74 36.53
N GLY A 789 20.84 13.93 35.55
CA GLY A 789 20.12 12.67 35.77
C GLY A 789 18.65 12.68 35.34
N SER A 790 18.14 13.83 34.89
CA SER A 790 16.77 13.98 34.34
C SER A 790 16.76 14.30 32.84
N THR A 791 17.92 14.22 32.18
CA THR A 791 18.13 14.64 30.79
C THR A 791 19.30 13.87 30.19
N ASP A 792 19.24 13.63 28.88
CA ASP A 792 20.30 12.94 28.14
C ASP A 792 21.64 13.66 28.19
N LYS A 793 22.72 12.87 28.18
CA LYS A 793 24.09 13.39 28.31
C LYS A 793 24.44 14.41 27.23
N THR A 794 24.03 14.17 25.99
CA THR A 794 24.29 15.07 24.84
C THR A 794 23.61 16.42 25.03
N MET A 795 22.33 16.42 25.42
CA MET A 795 21.56 17.63 25.70
C MET A 795 22.12 18.37 26.94
N LEU A 796 22.52 17.63 27.98
CA LEU A 796 23.17 18.18 29.17
C LEU A 796 24.53 18.83 28.85
N ASP A 797 25.36 18.19 28.01
CA ASP A 797 26.66 18.73 27.60
C ASP A 797 26.50 20.04 26.80
N VAL A 798 25.51 20.11 25.89
CA VAL A 798 25.15 21.34 25.14
C VAL A 798 24.62 22.43 26.08
N PHE A 799 23.71 22.08 26.99
CA PHE A 799 23.14 23.02 27.98
C PHE A 799 24.24 23.62 28.87
N ASN A 800 25.16 22.79 29.37
CA ASN A 800 26.29 23.22 30.19
C ASN A 800 27.24 24.18 29.43
N GLN A 801 27.46 23.94 28.14
CA GLN A 801 28.27 24.83 27.30
C GLN A 801 27.59 26.20 27.13
N GLU A 802 26.30 26.22 26.81
CA GLU A 802 25.53 27.47 26.61
C GLU A 802 25.42 28.29 27.91
N VAL A 803 25.06 27.65 29.03
CA VAL A 803 25.04 28.29 30.36
C VAL A 803 26.41 28.87 30.71
N GLY A 804 27.49 28.13 30.43
CA GLY A 804 28.85 28.58 30.67
C GLY A 804 29.25 29.81 29.86
N LEU A 805 28.95 29.83 28.55
CA LEU A 805 29.27 30.95 27.65
C LEU A 805 28.46 32.20 27.99
N ARG A 806 27.19 32.05 28.36
CA ARG A 806 26.37 33.19 28.83
C ARG A 806 26.82 33.69 30.19
N LEU A 807 27.20 32.80 31.12
CA LEU A 807 27.78 33.19 32.40
C LEU A 807 29.09 33.97 32.19
N PHE A 808 29.99 33.50 31.33
CA PHE A 808 31.21 34.25 30.95
C PHE A 808 30.89 35.65 30.42
N THR A 809 29.88 35.76 29.55
CA THR A 809 29.42 37.03 28.97
C THR A 809 28.84 37.97 30.04
N ALA A 810 27.98 37.46 30.93
CA ALA A 810 27.41 38.21 32.05
C ALA A 810 28.47 38.71 33.03
N LEU A 811 29.46 37.86 33.36
CA LEU A 811 30.60 38.23 34.20
C LEU A 811 31.50 39.29 33.55
N CYS A 812 31.78 39.18 32.25
CA CYS A 812 32.52 40.21 31.50
C CYS A 812 31.77 41.56 31.50
N LYS A 813 30.45 41.53 31.26
CA LYS A 813 29.56 42.70 31.29
C LYS A 813 29.50 43.34 32.68
N HIS A 814 29.45 42.53 33.74
CA HIS A 814 29.52 43.00 35.13
C HIS A 814 30.89 43.62 35.45
N LEU A 815 31.99 42.94 35.09
CA LEU A 815 33.35 43.41 35.35
C LEU A 815 33.62 44.78 34.69
N LYS A 816 33.14 44.99 33.46
CA LYS A 816 33.22 46.30 32.77
C LYS A 816 32.44 47.41 33.51
N ARG A 817 31.49 47.11 34.38
CA ARG A 817 30.73 48.12 35.16
C ARG A 817 31.42 48.52 36.47
N GLN A 818 32.39 47.75 36.95
CA GLN A 818 33.05 48.00 38.23
C GLN A 818 34.25 48.96 38.12
N ARG A 819 34.69 49.49 39.27
CA ARG A 819 35.97 50.17 39.44
C ARG A 819 36.83 49.33 40.38
N ILE A 820 38.07 49.05 39.98
CA ILE A 820 38.90 48.04 40.64
C ILE A 820 40.23 48.67 41.07
N SER A 821 40.57 48.59 42.36
CA SER A 821 41.89 49.02 42.88
C SER A 821 42.87 47.86 42.94
N THR A 822 44.16 48.16 43.16
CA THR A 822 45.21 47.13 43.38
C THR A 822 44.91 46.26 44.60
N ASP A 823 44.35 46.84 45.65
CA ASP A 823 44.02 46.10 46.88
C ASP A 823 42.79 45.21 46.65
N GLY A 824 41.78 45.74 45.95
CA GLY A 824 40.56 45.02 45.59
C GLY A 824 40.76 43.97 44.49
N SER A 825 41.88 43.98 43.77
CA SER A 825 42.18 42.94 42.77
C SER A 825 42.36 41.56 43.40
N ILE A 826 42.75 41.49 44.68
CA ILE A 826 42.90 40.21 45.42
C ILE A 826 41.54 39.51 45.58
N ALA A 827 40.48 40.27 45.86
CA ALA A 827 39.11 39.76 45.90
C ALA A 827 38.63 39.35 44.50
N LEU A 828 38.90 40.16 43.48
CA LEU A 828 38.57 39.83 42.08
C LEU A 828 39.26 38.54 41.59
N ILE A 829 40.55 38.34 41.91
CA ILE A 829 41.28 37.11 41.60
C ILE A 829 40.66 35.92 42.34
N SER A 830 40.22 36.10 43.58
CA SER A 830 39.54 35.07 44.37
C SER A 830 38.20 34.65 43.75
N ASP A 831 37.43 35.62 43.22
CA ASP A 831 36.17 35.38 42.52
C ASP A 831 36.40 34.64 41.18
N MET A 832 37.36 35.08 40.36
CA MET A 832 37.66 34.41 39.08
C MET A 832 38.23 33.01 39.28
N ASN A 833 38.95 32.76 40.37
CA ASN A 833 39.32 31.40 40.79
C ASN A 833 38.12 30.56 41.18
N LEU A 834 37.14 31.12 41.92
CA LEU A 834 35.92 30.41 42.30
C LEU A 834 35.10 30.02 41.05
N TYR A 835 34.91 30.94 40.10
CA TYR A 835 34.23 30.65 38.84
C TYR A 835 34.98 29.60 38.01
N PHE A 836 36.30 29.71 37.87
CA PHE A 836 37.11 28.71 37.17
C PHE A 836 37.01 27.31 37.81
N LEU A 837 37.04 27.23 39.14
CA LEU A 837 36.90 25.97 39.88
C LEU A 837 35.53 25.33 39.67
N TYR A 838 34.46 26.13 39.64
CA TYR A 838 33.11 25.68 39.33
C TYR A 838 33.00 25.15 37.89
N ILE A 839 33.45 25.92 36.88
CA ILE A 839 33.38 25.53 35.47
C ILE A 839 34.17 24.24 35.19
N ARG A 840 35.30 24.03 35.89
CA ARG A 840 36.04 22.76 35.85
C ARG A 840 35.20 21.55 36.30
N THR A 841 34.17 21.72 37.14
CA THR A 841 33.28 20.62 37.53
C THR A 841 32.34 20.18 36.41
N LEU A 842 32.04 21.07 35.45
CA LEU A 842 31.20 20.79 34.27
C LEU A 842 31.93 19.95 33.20
N LYS A 843 33.25 19.73 33.35
CA LYS A 843 34.10 18.88 32.48
C LYS A 843 34.15 19.28 31.00
N ASN A 844 33.71 20.48 30.65
CA ASN A 844 33.82 21.02 29.29
C ASN A 844 35.18 21.70 29.09
N GLN A 845 35.99 21.20 28.15
CA GLN A 845 37.35 21.66 27.92
C GLN A 845 37.42 23.01 27.19
N GLU A 846 36.55 23.26 26.21
CA GLU A 846 36.50 24.52 25.46
C GLU A 846 36.12 25.67 26.39
N LEU A 847 35.06 25.46 27.19
CA LEU A 847 34.58 26.42 28.18
C LEU A 847 35.63 26.76 29.24
N LEU A 848 36.47 25.79 29.62
CA LEU A 848 37.56 26.00 30.58
C LEU A 848 38.62 26.99 30.07
N GLU A 849 38.82 27.11 28.75
CA GLU A 849 39.76 28.08 28.17
C GLU A 849 39.28 29.52 28.32
N TYR A 850 37.98 29.78 28.15
CA TYR A 850 37.36 31.09 28.41
C TYR A 850 37.57 31.55 29.87
N PHE A 851 37.28 30.67 30.84
CA PHE A 851 37.46 31.00 32.25
C PHE A 851 38.93 31.04 32.69
N LYS A 852 39.83 30.31 32.00
CA LYS A 852 41.28 30.48 32.15
C LYS A 852 41.71 31.88 31.69
N ALA A 853 41.25 32.34 30.52
CA ALA A 853 41.53 33.69 30.02
C ALA A 853 41.01 34.78 30.96
N LEU A 854 39.79 34.61 31.51
CA LEU A 854 39.20 35.53 32.49
C LEU A 854 40.01 35.59 33.81
N ARG A 855 40.60 34.47 34.23
CA ARG A 855 41.50 34.40 35.39
C ARG A 855 42.89 35.01 35.11
N GLU A 856 43.41 34.91 33.89
CA GLU A 856 44.63 35.64 33.52
C GLU A 856 44.35 37.16 33.43
N LEU A 857 43.17 37.55 32.95
CA LEU A 857 42.74 38.95 32.88
C LEU A 857 42.64 39.63 34.26
N SER A 858 42.18 38.92 35.30
CA SER A 858 42.11 39.49 36.65
C SER A 858 43.47 39.85 37.25
N GLN A 859 44.57 39.25 36.77
CA GLN A 859 45.93 39.58 37.21
C GLN A 859 46.41 40.97 36.75
N VAL A 860 45.83 41.53 35.67
CA VAL A 860 46.17 42.87 35.16
C VAL A 860 45.90 43.96 36.21
N TYR A 861 44.93 43.75 37.10
CA TYR A 861 44.56 44.68 38.15
C TYR A 861 45.51 44.65 39.36
N LEU A 862 46.31 43.59 39.54
CA LEU A 862 47.26 43.44 40.65
C LEU A 862 48.57 44.20 40.43
N ILE A 863 48.92 44.49 39.17
CA ILE A 863 50.17 45.17 38.82
C ILE A 863 50.15 46.60 39.39
N GLU A 864 51.16 46.98 40.17
CA GLU A 864 51.30 48.33 40.72
C GLU A 864 51.48 49.39 39.61
N ALA A 865 51.00 50.62 39.85
CA ALA A 865 51.18 51.77 38.95
C ALA A 865 52.63 52.03 38.51
N LYS A 866 53.62 51.68 39.36
CA LYS A 866 55.06 51.82 39.05
C LYS A 866 55.53 50.89 37.92
N HIS A 867 54.82 49.80 37.68
CA HIS A 867 55.14 48.74 36.71
C HIS A 867 54.29 48.84 35.44
N ALA A 868 53.93 50.07 35.04
CA ALA A 868 53.12 50.36 33.84
C ALA A 868 53.64 49.70 32.55
N LYS A 869 54.96 49.51 32.40
CA LYS A 869 55.55 48.81 31.26
C LYS A 869 55.20 47.32 31.23
N GLU A 870 55.27 46.65 32.38
CA GLU A 870 54.88 45.23 32.51
C GLU A 870 53.38 45.07 32.22
N MET A 871 52.55 46.01 32.69
CA MET A 871 51.12 46.04 32.37
C MET A 871 50.87 46.15 30.86
N ALA A 872 51.59 47.02 30.15
CA ALA A 872 51.51 47.14 28.70
C ALA A 872 51.94 45.86 27.96
N GLU A 873 53.01 45.20 28.40
CA GLU A 873 53.47 43.92 27.86
C GLU A 873 52.41 42.81 28.06
N VAL A 874 51.71 42.79 29.21
CA VAL A 874 50.61 41.83 29.47
C VAL A 874 49.35 42.12 28.65
N ILE A 875 48.99 43.39 28.43
CA ILE A 875 47.82 43.75 27.60
C ILE A 875 48.08 43.41 26.12
N ALA A 876 49.33 43.57 25.65
CA ALA A 876 49.72 43.24 24.28
C ALA A 876 49.86 41.73 24.01
N ASP A 877 50.07 40.89 25.02
CA ASP A 877 50.25 39.44 24.86
C ASP A 877 48.91 38.68 24.68
N GLY A 878 48.40 38.71 23.44
CA GLY A 878 47.22 37.92 23.04
C GLY A 878 47.39 36.40 23.18
N LYS A 879 48.61 35.86 23.30
CA LYS A 879 48.82 34.41 23.51
C LYS A 879 48.51 34.00 24.95
N ARG A 880 48.74 34.89 25.92
CA ARG A 880 48.41 34.66 27.33
C ARG A 880 46.92 34.36 27.57
N PHE A 881 46.06 35.00 26.79
CA PHE A 881 44.60 34.83 26.84
C PHE A 881 44.07 33.72 25.92
N GLY A 882 44.94 32.89 25.32
CA GLY A 882 44.54 31.78 24.45
C GLY A 882 43.79 32.20 23.17
N GLY A 883 43.85 33.47 22.78
CA GLY A 883 43.05 34.03 21.69
C GLY A 883 41.59 34.36 22.02
N VAL A 884 41.15 34.18 23.28
CA VAL A 884 39.78 34.50 23.74
C VAL A 884 39.51 36.01 23.75
N PHE A 885 40.50 36.80 24.17
CA PHE A 885 40.44 38.27 24.18
C PHE A 885 41.46 38.87 23.21
N ARG A 886 41.05 39.91 22.49
CA ARG A 886 41.94 40.78 21.72
C ARG A 886 42.58 41.83 22.63
N ALA A 887 43.76 42.33 22.26
CA ALA A 887 44.46 43.37 23.03
C ALA A 887 43.60 44.64 23.25
N GLU A 888 42.74 44.99 22.29
CA GLU A 888 41.75 46.07 22.38
C GLU A 888 40.73 45.82 23.51
N GLU A 889 40.22 44.59 23.64
CA GLU A 889 39.25 44.22 24.67
C GLU A 889 39.90 44.17 26.06
N VAL A 890 41.12 43.63 26.15
CA VAL A 890 41.94 43.63 27.38
C VAL A 890 42.24 45.06 27.82
N TYR A 891 42.49 45.98 26.89
CA TYR A 891 42.63 47.40 27.16
C TYR A 891 41.33 48.02 27.72
N GLU A 892 40.14 47.73 27.14
CA GLU A 892 38.85 48.20 27.70
C GLU A 892 38.60 47.74 29.16
N PHE A 893 39.10 46.56 29.52
CA PHE A 893 39.09 46.07 30.90
C PHE A 893 40.12 46.83 31.76
N ALA A 894 41.35 47.04 31.28
CA ALA A 894 42.36 47.84 32.00
C ALA A 894 41.86 49.27 32.32
N GLU A 895 41.02 49.87 31.46
CA GLU A 895 40.38 51.17 31.72
C GLU A 895 39.48 51.22 32.97
N ARG A 896 39.11 50.06 33.54
CA ARG A 896 38.29 49.94 34.75
C ARG A 896 39.08 50.04 36.05
N ARG A 897 40.42 50.05 35.97
CA ARG A 897 41.29 50.34 37.11
C ARG A 897 40.96 51.70 37.75
N ALA A 898 41.03 51.77 39.08
CA ALA A 898 40.78 52.99 39.85
C ALA A 898 41.87 54.05 39.64
N ASP A 899 43.11 53.62 39.41
CA ASP A 899 44.28 54.46 39.12
C ASP A 899 44.53 54.71 37.61
N TRP A 900 43.61 54.30 36.74
CA TRP A 900 43.81 54.27 35.28
C TRP A 900 44.29 55.61 34.72
N TYR A 901 43.68 56.73 35.09
CA TYR A 901 44.07 58.06 34.56
C TYR A 901 45.51 58.47 34.89
N THR A 902 46.08 57.93 35.98
CA THR A 902 47.49 58.14 36.36
C THR A 902 48.42 57.28 35.52
N VAL A 903 48.03 56.02 35.27
CA VAL A 903 48.86 54.98 34.65
C VAL A 903 48.75 54.96 33.11
N LYS A 904 47.62 55.44 32.57
CA LYS A 904 47.26 55.41 31.15
C LYS A 904 48.37 55.91 30.22
N LYS A 905 48.97 57.05 30.53
CA LYS A 905 50.00 57.68 29.68
C LYS A 905 51.24 56.79 29.53
N ASP A 906 51.65 56.12 30.60
CA ASP A 906 52.85 55.27 30.60
C ASP A 906 52.56 53.90 29.97
N VAL A 907 51.34 53.38 30.13
CA VAL A 907 50.87 52.17 29.41
C VAL A 907 50.73 52.43 27.91
N GLU A 908 50.07 53.51 27.48
CA GLU A 908 49.93 53.88 26.06
C GLU A 908 51.29 54.14 25.41
N ARG A 909 52.23 54.77 26.13
CA ARG A 909 53.61 54.96 25.68
C ARG A 909 54.34 53.64 25.47
N ALA A 910 54.13 52.65 26.34
CA ALA A 910 54.74 51.34 26.24
C ALA A 910 54.07 50.42 25.19
N MET A 911 52.74 50.50 25.02
CA MET A 911 51.99 49.72 24.02
C MET A 911 52.17 50.25 22.59
N TYR A 912 52.04 51.57 22.39
CA TYR A 912 51.99 52.20 21.07
C TYR A 912 53.28 52.93 20.68
N GLY A 913 54.31 52.92 21.54
CA GLY A 913 55.61 53.56 21.28
C GLY A 913 55.59 55.09 21.26
N ILE A 914 54.51 55.72 21.75
CA ILE A 914 54.32 57.19 21.71
C ILE A 914 55.32 57.86 22.67
N GLY A 915 56.49 58.20 22.14
CA GLY A 915 57.62 58.75 22.89
C GLY A 915 58.93 57.98 22.77
N CYS A 916 59.06 57.06 21.80
CA CYS A 916 60.35 56.58 21.29
C CYS A 916 60.96 57.62 20.35
N GLY A 917 61.69 58.59 20.92
CA GLY A 917 62.70 59.31 20.15
C GLY A 917 63.88 58.37 19.88
N VAL A 918 64.26 58.20 18.62
CA VAL A 918 65.47 57.47 18.23
C VAL A 918 66.68 58.22 18.81
N MET A 919 67.57 57.48 19.49
CA MET A 919 68.98 57.84 19.66
C MET A 919 69.83 56.83 18.90
#